data_AF-A0A0G0ZUZ4-F1
#
_entry.id   AF-A0A0G0ZUZ4-F1
#
_cell.length_a   1.000
_cell.length_b   1.000
_cell.length_c   1.000
_cell.angle_alpha   90.00
_cell.angle_beta   90.00
_cell.angle_gamma   90.00
#
_symmetry.space_group_name_H-M   'P 1'
#
loop_
_entity.id
_entity.type
_entity.pdbx_description
1 polymer ?
#
loop_
_entity_poly.entity_id
_entity_poly.type
_entity_poly.pdbx_seq_one_letter_code
_entity_poly.pdbx_strand_id
1 'polypeptide(L)'
;MSKLSKRTREGLLKTFAVLTAVTTIMSLSGFMYLAPNWASAAVPSDYGLVEGNTISAAGSDDPDVYIVNDWGYKRLFLSPQIFNLYGHLGSFANVKSVSAATRDAFPTSGLFRVDGDEKVYGIETTGEDVASLHWVNTSGSQAVADDPNFFKKVFVINAAEFALYSVASEYSSVNQVPAYTRGGSVSSPTPVAGNVSVSLASSNPSAQTVTQGSYGVNAMVMRFSGTGTVNELSFKRGGAGATTDYDNLYIYDGARRLTAGRTLSSSEGTVTFISLNVAVSGTKDLTLVGDHSSTAGAGNVNNFSLTNVKIASGTVSGYPVVSNNFTVSGSDSGGLTVAKSGSVANPKVGQKATALSEFKVTANTEASYIRRIQLYNGGDVKATDLTNLYLEVSSVKVAETAAMTSDGYAVFDFGAPGYKITKGDYKIFRLFGDLAGKKSETIKFYVEYAADVLGIGDQYGYGMKATITDFDSSATGESHNLTLQGGVLTITMNGPNATNVGTTTSDTILARYSFAAANNIEVKKTRLVLCLDNLGSGTFTNAAATTNGWYDLEDIKVVDEDSGTVLVGPADGSTFTASEATGCPDSKTGAAKTFTDMYDLVASQTRNLKVTADIKTGNTNGTTDTAVALDSTDIIKVVLDGYGEADLSGTSGDVAVLKYTGTSTAVDDSDVVPNADLSGNNMTIQSSSLTLGLSSSPTSTTYVKGTSGIDAVGITFAASLASDLKVTDITLTGYVKDESGDTLAVGVDTNDSSVTVGNLVSAVKLYDGDSGALISETPSSNNLNSTTGTIVFNNLAWNIPAGQTKKLLVKTNLSSNAPSGSNDYFSFDINTTSDVSAVDNNSATVNAGNSDPNSNTTGTVKVTVSSAGTLAVSLAPSNPISAPVYWGQADTEFTNLRIRSTNEAFLIERLNVFNLGDTKADVLANVDQVKLTYTNKAGTSLTSVGSFNQDTRPSVSFGFTGDNRPYIPKDSSADIKVTALMKTKAQGATSEVNFSIDFSGVNADEFRAVGEGSGTVIAGDTSGSTIDDLSGNNMYAYRAFPKVEQISLSSGTPIGTKDVLKFKITVMGLSDSKILFDDPASVGLKFEAVASGGTDADLVINLYDADSGALYASQQTQVNSVQDSPTVNASISFTDWEQDVEITGGQSKTFRVEVAFQNFLQTNDYFQLVMRDEASQITYVDGARSGEDQMVTNVASIFKSLPMNGPIFVTP
;
A
#
# COMPACT_ATOMS: atom_id res chain seq x y z
N MET A 1 -57.54 0.79 29.48
CA MET A 1 -57.96 0.36 28.12
C MET A 1 -59.48 0.19 27.91
N SER A 2 -60.34 0.49 28.88
CA SER A 2 -61.81 0.29 28.77
C SER A 2 -62.59 1.49 28.20
N LYS A 3 -61.91 2.57 27.77
CA LYS A 3 -62.55 3.81 27.26
C LYS A 3 -62.28 4.11 25.79
N LEU A 4 -61.77 3.14 25.01
CA LEU A 4 -61.52 3.31 23.57
C LEU A 4 -62.57 2.57 22.73
N SER A 5 -62.99 3.19 21.62
CA SER A 5 -64.01 2.64 20.73
C SER A 5 -63.56 1.32 20.08
N LYS A 6 -64.52 0.43 19.80
CA LYS A 6 -64.26 -0.93 19.26
C LYS A 6 -63.44 -0.91 17.95
N ARG A 7 -63.66 0.10 17.09
CA ARG A 7 -62.89 0.34 15.86
C ARG A 7 -61.43 0.74 16.14
N THR A 8 -61.18 1.49 17.20
CA THR A 8 -59.82 1.92 17.58
C THR A 8 -59.03 0.77 18.21
N ARG A 9 -59.71 -0.17 18.87
CA ARG A 9 -59.11 -1.41 19.40
C ARG A 9 -58.74 -2.41 18.29
N GLU A 10 -59.59 -2.58 17.28
CA GLU A 10 -59.30 -3.43 16.11
C GLU A 10 -58.20 -2.83 15.21
N GLY A 11 -58.08 -1.50 15.15
CA GLY A 11 -56.96 -0.82 14.50
C GLY A 11 -55.62 -1.11 15.20
N LEU A 12 -55.56 -0.94 16.52
CA LEU A 12 -54.33 -1.17 17.29
C LEU A 12 -53.89 -2.64 17.35
N LEU A 13 -54.84 -3.59 17.33
CA LEU A 13 -54.55 -5.03 17.27
C LEU A 13 -54.02 -5.46 15.88
N LYS A 14 -54.44 -4.80 14.80
CA LYS A 14 -53.87 -5.04 13.46
C LYS A 14 -52.50 -4.37 13.25
N THR A 15 -52.23 -3.25 13.91
CA THR A 15 -50.90 -2.60 13.84
C THR A 15 -49.84 -3.34 14.68
N PHE A 16 -50.23 -3.99 15.79
CA PHE A 16 -49.29 -4.78 16.59
C PHE A 16 -48.96 -6.15 15.98
N ALA A 17 -49.89 -6.78 15.24
CA ALA A 17 -49.65 -8.07 14.59
C ALA A 17 -48.82 -7.98 13.30
N VAL A 18 -48.70 -6.79 12.70
CA VAL A 18 -47.87 -6.55 11.50
C VAL A 18 -46.44 -6.13 11.89
N LEU A 19 -46.24 -5.57 13.08
CA LEU A 19 -44.92 -5.11 13.54
C LEU A 19 -44.02 -6.25 14.06
N THR A 20 -44.57 -7.44 14.34
CA THR A 20 -43.79 -8.61 14.82
C THR A 20 -43.44 -9.61 13.70
N ALA A 21 -43.83 -9.35 12.45
CA ALA A 21 -43.59 -10.24 11.31
C ALA A 21 -42.56 -9.72 10.28
N VAL A 22 -42.00 -8.52 10.49
CA VAL A 22 -41.07 -7.89 9.51
C VAL A 22 -39.61 -7.85 10.00
N THR A 23 -39.32 -8.23 11.23
CA THR A 23 -37.96 -8.24 11.79
C THR A 23 -37.22 -9.58 11.72
N THR A 24 -37.75 -10.60 11.03
CA THR A 24 -37.16 -11.96 11.01
C THR A 24 -36.78 -12.50 9.62
N ILE A 25 -36.78 -11.69 8.55
CA ILE A 25 -36.48 -12.17 7.17
C ILE A 25 -35.40 -11.32 6.45
N MET A 26 -34.50 -10.62 7.13
CA MET A 26 -33.34 -10.00 6.47
C MET A 26 -32.02 -10.25 7.18
N SER A 27 -31.75 -11.52 7.44
CA SER A 27 -30.41 -12.00 7.80
C SER A 27 -30.13 -13.34 7.16
N LEU A 28 -30.17 -13.45 5.83
CA LEU A 28 -29.61 -14.60 5.08
C LEU A 28 -29.37 -14.23 3.60
N SER A 29 -28.09 -14.26 3.22
CA SER A 29 -27.55 -14.69 1.91
C SER A 29 -27.85 -13.92 0.61
N GLY A 30 -26.80 -13.26 0.11
CA GLY A 30 -26.26 -13.24 -1.25
C GLY A 30 -27.10 -13.57 -2.49
N PHE A 31 -27.08 -12.62 -3.43
CA PHE A 31 -27.21 -12.75 -4.89
C PHE A 31 -28.50 -13.36 -5.49
N MET A 32 -29.39 -12.46 -5.93
CA MET A 32 -30.35 -12.73 -7.01
C MET A 32 -30.33 -11.57 -8.02
N TYR A 33 -29.94 -11.88 -9.26
CA TYR A 33 -30.12 -11.03 -10.43
C TYR A 33 -31.35 -11.53 -11.19
N LEU A 34 -32.48 -10.82 -11.17
CA LEU A 34 -33.61 -11.02 -12.10
C LEU A 34 -34.51 -9.76 -12.14
N ALA A 35 -34.41 -9.01 -13.26
CA ALA A 35 -35.39 -8.06 -13.83
C ALA A 35 -35.90 -6.86 -12.98
N PRO A 36 -36.15 -5.69 -13.61
CA PRO A 36 -36.45 -4.45 -12.89
C PRO A 36 -37.88 -4.43 -12.35
N ASN A 37 -38.06 -4.91 -11.13
CA ASN A 37 -39.18 -4.48 -10.28
C ASN A 37 -38.79 -3.17 -9.60
N TRP A 38 -39.67 -2.17 -9.63
CA TRP A 38 -39.45 -0.85 -9.07
C TRP A 38 -39.36 -0.93 -7.54
N ALA A 39 -38.18 -1.25 -7.02
CA ALA A 39 -37.87 -1.20 -5.59
C ALA A 39 -37.76 0.27 -5.17
N SER A 40 -38.49 0.64 -4.12
CA SER A 40 -38.30 1.88 -3.39
C SER A 40 -36.85 1.98 -2.91
N ALA A 41 -36.18 3.10 -3.18
CA ALA A 41 -34.81 3.36 -2.74
C ALA A 41 -34.71 3.24 -1.21
N ALA A 42 -33.60 2.67 -0.71
CA ALA A 42 -33.25 2.65 0.71
C ALA A 42 -33.25 4.07 1.26
N VAL A 43 -33.90 4.32 2.40
CA VAL A 43 -33.88 5.65 3.05
C VAL A 43 -32.92 5.64 4.24
N PRO A 44 -32.26 6.77 4.57
CA PRO A 44 -31.29 6.82 5.67
C PRO A 44 -31.77 6.20 6.99
N SER A 45 -33.06 6.36 7.31
CA SER A 45 -33.67 5.83 8.53
C SER A 45 -33.64 4.31 8.63
N ASP A 46 -33.62 3.59 7.50
CA ASP A 46 -33.56 2.13 7.47
C ASP A 46 -32.24 1.60 8.08
N TYR A 47 -31.22 2.46 8.15
CA TYR A 47 -29.89 2.16 8.67
C TYR A 47 -29.52 3.02 9.90
N GLY A 48 -30.49 3.67 10.56
CA GLY A 48 -30.23 4.55 11.70
C GLY A 48 -29.47 5.84 11.36
N LEU A 49 -29.52 6.25 10.09
CA LEU A 49 -28.94 7.49 9.58
C LEU A 49 -30.04 8.55 9.37
N VAL A 50 -29.61 9.81 9.28
CA VAL A 50 -30.46 10.94 8.86
C VAL A 50 -29.75 11.72 7.75
N GLU A 51 -30.48 12.50 6.95
CA GLU A 51 -29.88 13.37 5.94
C GLU A 51 -28.74 14.23 6.51
N GLY A 52 -27.67 14.34 5.73
CA GLY A 52 -26.48 15.10 6.09
C GLY A 52 -25.49 14.33 6.96
N ASN A 53 -25.79 13.09 7.37
CA ASN A 53 -24.81 12.24 8.02
C ASN A 53 -23.65 11.93 7.07
N THR A 54 -22.43 12.12 7.59
CA THR A 54 -21.21 11.70 6.92
C THR A 54 -20.89 10.28 7.35
N ILE A 55 -20.58 9.40 6.39
CA ILE A 55 -20.36 7.98 6.62
C ILE A 55 -19.06 7.51 5.95
N SER A 56 -18.41 6.51 6.55
CA SER A 56 -17.32 5.73 5.95
C SER A 56 -17.49 4.25 6.31
N ALA A 57 -16.96 3.35 5.48
CA ALA A 57 -17.16 1.91 5.67
C ALA A 57 -16.09 1.30 6.59
N ALA A 58 -16.50 0.82 7.77
CA ALA A 58 -15.66 0.07 8.70
C ALA A 58 -15.22 -1.27 8.08
N GLY A 59 -13.91 -1.57 8.13
CA GLY A 59 -13.37 -2.84 7.62
C GLY A 59 -13.40 -2.98 6.09
N SER A 60 -13.56 -1.88 5.34
CA SER A 60 -13.41 -1.82 3.88
C SER A 60 -12.08 -1.19 3.51
N ASP A 61 -11.50 -1.59 2.38
CA ASP A 61 -10.31 -0.94 1.79
C ASP A 61 -10.63 0.44 1.15
N ASP A 62 -11.77 1.03 1.50
CA ASP A 62 -12.29 2.29 0.96
C ASP A 62 -12.26 3.34 2.07
N PRO A 63 -11.27 4.24 2.10
CA PRO A 63 -11.14 5.30 3.09
C PRO A 63 -12.08 6.49 2.82
N ASP A 64 -12.88 6.46 1.76
CA ASP A 64 -13.63 7.60 1.29
C ASP A 64 -14.79 7.98 2.24
N VAL A 65 -15.02 9.29 2.35
CA VAL A 65 -16.11 9.85 3.15
C VAL A 65 -17.26 10.24 2.23
N TYR A 66 -18.47 9.83 2.60
CA TYR A 66 -19.69 10.14 1.86
C TYR A 66 -20.68 10.91 2.72
N ILE A 67 -21.50 11.78 2.11
CA ILE A 67 -22.67 12.40 2.75
C ILE A 67 -23.96 11.83 2.13
N VAL A 68 -24.91 11.41 2.97
CA VAL A 68 -26.18 10.82 2.53
C VAL A 68 -27.32 11.86 2.50
N ASN A 69 -28.23 11.76 1.53
CA ASN A 69 -29.46 12.55 1.47
C ASN A 69 -30.71 11.73 1.84
N ASP A 70 -31.83 12.41 2.07
CA ASP A 70 -33.09 11.76 2.47
C ASP A 70 -33.71 10.88 1.36
N TRP A 71 -33.24 11.01 0.12
CA TRP A 71 -33.75 10.26 -1.03
C TRP A 71 -33.03 8.95 -1.30
N GLY A 72 -32.07 8.57 -0.45
CA GLY A 72 -31.36 7.32 -0.56
C GLY A 72 -30.13 7.36 -1.45
N TYR A 73 -29.55 8.55 -1.70
CA TYR A 73 -28.31 8.71 -2.46
C TYR A 73 -27.20 9.22 -1.56
N LYS A 74 -25.95 8.89 -1.93
CA LYS A 74 -24.75 9.39 -1.25
C LYS A 74 -23.87 10.20 -2.21
N ARG A 75 -23.13 11.17 -1.70
CA ARG A 75 -22.13 11.95 -2.44
C ARG A 75 -20.76 11.74 -1.82
N LEU A 76 -19.75 11.55 -2.65
CA LEU A 76 -18.35 11.48 -2.25
C LEU A 76 -17.78 12.88 -1.92
N PHE A 77 -16.99 12.97 -0.86
CA PHE A 77 -15.98 14.02 -0.70
C PHE A 77 -14.67 13.57 -1.33
N LEU A 78 -14.37 14.07 -2.53
CA LEU A 78 -13.30 13.52 -3.37
C LEU A 78 -11.91 13.62 -2.75
N SER A 79 -11.67 14.59 -1.87
CA SER A 79 -10.38 14.71 -1.17
C SER A 79 -10.56 15.29 0.24
N PRO A 80 -9.58 15.09 1.14
CA PRO A 80 -9.62 15.70 2.48
C PRO A 80 -9.75 17.22 2.46
N GLN A 81 -9.19 17.88 1.43
CA GLN A 81 -9.31 19.32 1.24
C GLN A 81 -10.77 19.74 1.05
N ILE A 82 -11.54 18.98 0.27
CA ILE A 82 -12.96 19.25 0.03
C ILE A 82 -13.76 19.03 1.32
N PHE A 83 -13.52 17.94 2.05
CA PHE A 83 -14.20 17.69 3.32
C PHE A 83 -13.99 18.83 4.33
N ASN A 84 -12.76 19.35 4.42
CA ASN A 84 -12.41 20.46 5.31
C ASN A 84 -13.10 21.79 4.97
N LEU A 85 -13.62 21.98 3.74
CA LEU A 85 -14.44 23.15 3.39
C LEU A 85 -15.79 23.15 4.13
N TYR A 86 -16.25 21.99 4.60
CA TYR A 86 -17.53 21.81 5.28
C TYR A 86 -17.36 21.62 6.79
N GLY A 87 -16.59 22.49 7.44
CA GLY A 87 -16.30 22.37 8.89
C GLY A 87 -17.53 22.34 9.82
N HIS A 88 -18.70 22.77 9.34
CA HIS A 88 -19.98 22.63 10.07
C HIS A 88 -20.49 21.19 10.15
N LEU A 89 -20.01 20.28 9.30
CA LEU A 89 -20.29 18.84 9.36
C LEU A 89 -19.45 18.13 10.44
N GLY A 90 -18.52 18.85 11.08
CA GLY A 90 -17.57 18.31 12.05
C GLY A 90 -16.24 17.91 11.42
N SER A 91 -15.25 17.57 12.27
CA SER A 91 -14.00 16.96 11.80
C SER A 91 -14.24 15.50 11.40
N PHE A 92 -13.20 14.83 10.87
CA PHE A 92 -13.25 13.39 10.57
C PHE A 92 -13.72 12.52 11.74
N ALA A 93 -13.64 13.01 12.99
CA ALA A 93 -14.14 12.32 14.17
C ALA A 93 -15.69 12.17 14.21
N ASN A 94 -16.42 12.98 13.44
CA ASN A 94 -17.89 12.92 13.37
C ASN A 94 -18.39 12.06 12.20
N VAL A 95 -17.49 11.52 11.38
CA VAL A 95 -17.85 10.58 10.31
C VAL A 95 -18.29 9.27 10.96
N LYS A 96 -19.52 8.85 10.70
CA LYS A 96 -20.08 7.61 11.24
C LYS A 96 -19.46 6.41 10.53
N SER A 97 -18.87 5.52 11.31
CA SER A 97 -18.40 4.23 10.81
C SER A 97 -19.60 3.29 10.62
N VAL A 98 -19.85 2.84 9.38
CA VAL A 98 -20.95 1.93 9.02
C VAL A 98 -20.42 0.68 8.32
N SER A 99 -21.21 -0.38 8.16
CA SER A 99 -20.77 -1.54 7.37
C SER A 99 -20.70 -1.21 5.87
N ALA A 100 -19.87 -1.93 5.11
CA ALA A 100 -19.82 -1.79 3.64
C ALA A 100 -21.21 -1.97 2.99
N ALA A 101 -22.01 -2.94 3.47
CA ALA A 101 -23.39 -3.14 3.01
C ALA A 101 -24.30 -1.94 3.29
N THR A 102 -24.14 -1.24 4.42
CA THR A 102 -24.89 -0.02 4.75
C THR A 102 -24.48 1.14 3.84
N ARG A 103 -23.17 1.31 3.60
CA ARG A 103 -22.65 2.30 2.65
C ARG A 103 -23.20 2.04 1.25
N ASP A 104 -23.21 0.78 0.80
CA ASP A 104 -23.56 0.38 -0.58
C ASP A 104 -25.06 0.31 -0.84
N ALA A 105 -25.89 0.34 0.22
CA ALA A 105 -27.33 0.51 0.10
C ALA A 105 -27.73 1.86 -0.54
N PHE A 106 -26.87 2.89 -0.44
CA PHE A 106 -27.07 4.21 -1.04
C PHE A 106 -26.22 4.34 -2.32
N PRO A 107 -26.82 4.45 -3.52
CA PRO A 107 -26.06 4.68 -4.74
C PRO A 107 -25.32 6.03 -4.71
N THR A 108 -24.07 6.05 -5.19
CA THR A 108 -23.29 7.28 -5.28
C THR A 108 -23.80 8.16 -6.43
N SER A 109 -24.12 9.41 -6.13
CA SER A 109 -24.43 10.42 -7.14
C SER A 109 -23.18 11.18 -7.57
N GLY A 110 -23.03 11.34 -8.89
CA GLY A 110 -22.04 12.20 -9.52
C GLY A 110 -22.60 13.55 -10.01
N LEU A 111 -23.81 13.94 -9.59
CA LEU A 111 -24.49 15.14 -10.06
C LEU A 111 -24.42 16.27 -9.04
N PHE A 112 -23.77 17.37 -9.39
CA PHE A 112 -23.59 18.54 -8.52
C PHE A 112 -24.20 19.80 -9.10
N ARG A 113 -24.67 20.68 -8.22
CA ARG A 113 -25.11 22.03 -8.56
C ARG A 113 -24.39 23.02 -7.64
N VAL A 114 -23.85 24.08 -8.20
CA VAL A 114 -23.22 25.12 -7.39
C VAL A 114 -24.31 25.92 -6.68
N ASP A 115 -24.12 26.24 -5.40
CA ASP A 115 -25.07 27.06 -4.65
C ASP A 115 -25.28 28.42 -5.35
N GLY A 116 -26.55 28.77 -5.59
CA GLY A 116 -26.94 29.94 -6.38
C GLY A 116 -26.87 29.80 -7.91
N ASP A 117 -26.50 28.63 -8.46
CA ASP A 117 -26.52 28.33 -9.90
C ASP A 117 -27.66 27.36 -10.29
N GLU A 118 -28.13 27.45 -11.53
CA GLU A 118 -29.09 26.54 -12.15
C GLU A 118 -28.41 25.38 -12.88
N LYS A 119 -27.13 25.52 -13.25
CA LYS A 119 -26.38 24.48 -13.97
C LYS A 119 -26.10 23.26 -13.10
N VAL A 120 -26.35 22.08 -13.67
CA VAL A 120 -25.98 20.79 -13.07
C VAL A 120 -24.78 20.23 -13.80
N TYR A 121 -23.78 19.81 -13.04
CA TYR A 121 -22.53 19.26 -13.50
C TYR A 121 -22.45 17.77 -13.16
N GLY A 122 -21.93 16.97 -14.09
CA GLY A 122 -21.52 15.59 -13.85
C GLY A 122 -20.04 15.53 -13.48
N ILE A 123 -19.68 14.76 -12.46
CA ILE A 123 -18.29 14.51 -12.09
C ILE A 123 -17.69 13.34 -12.89
N GLU A 124 -16.50 13.54 -13.43
CA GLU A 124 -15.64 12.50 -14.00
C GLU A 124 -14.34 12.45 -13.19
N THR A 125 -14.11 11.35 -12.46
CA THR A 125 -12.87 11.15 -11.71
C THR A 125 -11.75 10.70 -12.64
N THR A 126 -10.65 11.45 -12.68
CA THR A 126 -9.50 11.22 -13.57
C THR A 126 -8.28 10.67 -12.83
N GLY A 127 -8.35 10.53 -11.51
CA GLY A 127 -7.34 9.92 -10.65
C GLY A 127 -7.85 9.75 -9.21
N GLU A 128 -7.00 9.23 -8.32
CA GLU A 128 -7.24 9.27 -6.86
C GLU A 128 -7.18 10.75 -6.44
N ASP A 129 -8.27 11.26 -5.87
CA ASP A 129 -8.48 12.65 -5.44
C ASP A 129 -8.54 13.74 -6.54
N VAL A 130 -8.64 13.38 -7.83
CA VAL A 130 -8.70 14.35 -8.94
C VAL A 130 -9.91 14.08 -9.85
N ALA A 131 -10.68 15.11 -10.18
CA ALA A 131 -11.83 15.01 -11.07
C ALA A 131 -12.09 16.28 -11.88
N SER A 132 -12.81 16.11 -12.99
CA SER A 132 -13.37 17.19 -13.79
C SER A 132 -14.89 17.25 -13.68
N LEU A 133 -15.45 18.46 -13.77
CA LEU A 133 -16.88 18.71 -13.87
C LEU A 133 -17.27 19.01 -15.32
N HIS A 134 -18.31 18.34 -15.80
CA HIS A 134 -18.89 18.53 -17.12
C HIS A 134 -20.27 19.13 -16.96
N TRP A 135 -20.52 20.31 -17.55
CA TRP A 135 -21.88 20.83 -17.55
C TRP A 135 -22.79 19.89 -18.36
N VAL A 136 -23.86 19.39 -17.73
CA VAL A 136 -24.88 18.60 -18.41
C VAL A 136 -25.84 19.56 -19.10
N ASN A 137 -25.48 19.96 -20.31
CA ASN A 137 -26.23 20.86 -21.17
C ASN A 137 -27.42 20.14 -21.81
N THR A 138 -28.44 19.90 -20.99
CA THR A 138 -29.73 19.33 -21.41
C THR A 138 -30.88 20.06 -20.72
N SER A 139 -32.10 19.95 -21.27
CA SER A 139 -33.28 20.54 -20.64
C SER A 139 -33.67 19.76 -19.39
N GLY A 140 -34.25 20.41 -18.37
CA GLY A 140 -34.73 19.71 -17.17
C GLY A 140 -35.73 18.58 -17.46
N SER A 141 -36.57 18.74 -18.50
CA SER A 141 -37.46 17.67 -18.97
C SER A 141 -36.71 16.48 -19.59
N GLN A 142 -35.64 16.73 -20.34
CA GLN A 142 -34.81 15.67 -20.90
C GLN A 142 -33.97 15.00 -19.80
N ALA A 143 -33.49 15.75 -18.82
CA ALA A 143 -32.78 15.20 -17.66
C ALA A 143 -33.64 14.22 -16.86
N VAL A 144 -34.93 14.53 -16.67
CA VAL A 144 -35.91 13.62 -16.03
C VAL A 144 -36.27 12.43 -16.93
N ALA A 145 -36.25 12.61 -18.25
CA ALA A 145 -36.47 11.52 -19.20
C ALA A 145 -35.28 10.54 -19.23
N ASP A 146 -34.06 11.07 -19.14
CA ASP A 146 -32.82 10.29 -19.04
C ASP A 146 -32.76 9.55 -17.69
N ASP A 147 -33.12 10.22 -16.60
CA ASP A 147 -33.19 9.64 -15.25
C ASP A 147 -34.40 10.21 -14.47
N PRO A 148 -35.45 9.40 -14.22
CA PRO A 148 -36.63 9.83 -13.47
C PRO A 148 -36.32 10.34 -12.04
N ASN A 149 -35.16 9.98 -11.48
CA ASN A 149 -34.70 10.43 -10.17
C ASN A 149 -33.64 11.55 -10.25
N PHE A 150 -33.43 12.16 -11.41
CA PHE A 150 -32.40 13.20 -11.64
C PHE A 150 -32.31 14.21 -10.49
N PHE A 151 -33.41 14.88 -10.15
CA PHE A 151 -33.42 15.91 -9.10
C PHE A 151 -33.16 15.36 -7.69
N LYS A 152 -33.40 14.08 -7.43
CA LYS A 152 -33.09 13.42 -6.14
C LYS A 152 -31.61 13.11 -6.01
N LYS A 153 -30.88 13.05 -7.13
CA LYS A 153 -29.44 12.78 -7.19
C LYS A 153 -28.61 14.08 -7.17
N VAL A 154 -29.19 15.25 -7.43
CA VAL A 154 -28.40 16.49 -7.47
C VAL A 154 -28.03 16.95 -6.05
N PHE A 155 -26.73 17.00 -5.75
CA PHE A 155 -26.21 17.57 -4.52
C PHE A 155 -25.75 19.02 -4.74
N VAL A 156 -25.98 19.88 -3.75
CA VAL A 156 -25.52 21.27 -3.81
C VAL A 156 -24.11 21.37 -3.22
N ILE A 157 -23.19 22.02 -3.93
CA ILE A 157 -21.82 22.28 -3.51
C ILE A 157 -21.54 23.80 -3.46
N ASN A 158 -20.63 24.23 -2.58
CA ASN A 158 -20.25 25.64 -2.50
C ASN A 158 -19.25 26.04 -3.61
N ALA A 159 -19.10 27.34 -3.85
CA ALA A 159 -18.20 27.86 -4.89
C ALA A 159 -16.71 27.52 -4.65
N ALA A 160 -16.30 27.33 -3.39
CA ALA A 160 -14.92 26.96 -3.05
C ALA A 160 -14.61 25.50 -3.42
N GLU A 161 -15.57 24.59 -3.26
CA GLU A 161 -15.47 23.20 -3.74
C GLU A 161 -15.49 23.16 -5.26
N PHE A 162 -16.38 23.91 -5.92
CA PHE A 162 -16.42 23.97 -7.38
C PHE A 162 -15.07 24.40 -7.98
N ALA A 163 -14.37 25.34 -7.33
CA ALA A 163 -13.06 25.83 -7.77
C ALA A 163 -11.92 24.81 -7.66
N LEU A 164 -12.11 23.69 -6.93
CA LEU A 164 -11.14 22.61 -6.83
C LEU A 164 -11.24 21.60 -7.99
N TYR A 165 -12.27 21.70 -8.82
CA TYR A 165 -12.44 20.87 -10.02
C TYR A 165 -12.03 21.62 -11.29
N SER A 166 -11.44 20.91 -12.26
CA SER A 166 -11.35 21.41 -13.64
C SER A 166 -12.72 21.32 -14.33
N VAL A 167 -13.10 22.32 -15.11
CA VAL A 167 -14.32 22.24 -15.93
C VAL A 167 -13.96 21.75 -17.33
N ALA A 168 -14.52 20.62 -17.73
CA ALA A 168 -14.28 19.97 -19.01
C ALA A 168 -15.42 20.23 -20.01
N SER A 169 -15.36 19.61 -21.19
CA SER A 169 -16.36 19.78 -22.25
C SER A 169 -17.75 19.34 -21.79
N GLU A 170 -18.79 20.01 -22.27
CA GLU A 170 -20.18 19.74 -21.90
C GLU A 170 -20.63 18.30 -22.22
N TYR A 171 -21.50 17.76 -21.38
CA TYR A 171 -22.31 16.58 -21.68
C TYR A 171 -23.66 17.03 -22.22
N SER A 172 -24.21 16.36 -23.22
CA SER A 172 -25.53 16.63 -23.80
C SER A 172 -26.67 15.82 -23.16
N SER A 173 -26.36 14.86 -22.27
CA SER A 173 -27.34 14.00 -21.59
C SER A 173 -26.87 13.61 -20.19
N VAL A 174 -27.82 13.37 -19.28
CA VAL A 174 -27.53 12.87 -17.92
C VAL A 174 -26.89 11.48 -17.97
N ASN A 175 -27.18 10.69 -19.00
CA ASN A 175 -26.63 9.34 -19.18
C ASN A 175 -25.13 9.31 -19.47
N GLN A 176 -24.52 10.46 -19.75
CA GLN A 176 -23.08 10.58 -19.95
C GLN A 176 -22.31 10.79 -18.65
N VAL A 177 -23.00 11.09 -17.54
CA VAL A 177 -22.37 11.24 -16.23
C VAL A 177 -21.92 9.85 -15.75
N PRO A 178 -20.60 9.62 -15.58
CA PRO A 178 -20.10 8.32 -15.14
C PRO A 178 -20.62 7.99 -13.74
N ALA A 179 -20.89 6.70 -13.49
CA ALA A 179 -21.04 6.22 -12.12
C ALA A 179 -19.67 6.31 -11.44
N TYR A 180 -19.61 6.77 -10.19
CA TYR A 180 -18.35 6.81 -9.46
C TYR A 180 -17.88 5.38 -9.10
N THR A 181 -16.62 5.05 -9.39
CA THR A 181 -15.89 3.92 -8.79
C THR A 181 -14.51 4.36 -8.32
N ARG A 182 -14.09 3.83 -7.17
CA ARG A 182 -12.75 4.06 -6.62
C ARG A 182 -11.69 3.34 -7.48
N GLY A 183 -10.56 4.00 -7.75
CA GLY A 183 -9.42 3.39 -8.44
C GLY A 183 -9.31 3.62 -9.95
N GLY A 184 -10.05 4.60 -10.52
CA GLY A 184 -9.78 5.10 -11.87
C GLY A 184 -9.91 4.06 -12.98
N SER A 185 -11.11 3.52 -13.17
CA SER A 185 -11.63 2.99 -14.44
C SER A 185 -13.10 2.64 -14.24
N VAL A 186 -14.02 3.32 -14.95
CA VAL A 186 -15.40 2.84 -15.09
C VAL A 186 -15.70 2.38 -16.51
N SER A 187 -16.08 1.11 -16.57
CA SER A 187 -16.96 0.57 -17.59
C SER A 187 -18.24 1.40 -17.69
N SER A 188 -18.48 1.93 -18.90
CA SER A 188 -19.71 2.61 -19.32
C SER A 188 -20.96 1.74 -19.11
N PRO A 189 -22.08 2.30 -18.60
CA PRO A 189 -23.36 1.59 -18.58
C PRO A 189 -23.94 1.42 -19.99
N THR A 190 -24.81 0.42 -20.11
CA THR A 190 -25.34 -0.14 -21.36
C THR A 190 -26.35 0.79 -22.05
N PRO A 191 -26.33 0.96 -23.38
CA PRO A 191 -26.95 2.12 -24.02
C PRO A 191 -28.16 1.79 -24.89
N VAL A 192 -29.09 2.75 -25.00
CA VAL A 192 -30.13 2.80 -26.03
C VAL A 192 -29.50 3.28 -27.34
N ALA A 193 -29.79 2.57 -28.44
CA ALA A 193 -29.10 2.62 -29.74
C ALA A 193 -28.77 4.03 -30.26
N GLY A 194 -27.46 4.33 -30.43
CA GLY A 194 -26.98 5.60 -30.97
C GLY A 194 -25.51 5.57 -31.40
N ASN A 195 -25.27 5.80 -32.69
CA ASN A 195 -24.04 6.16 -33.40
C ASN A 195 -22.68 5.65 -32.85
N VAL A 196 -21.83 5.10 -33.73
CA VAL A 196 -20.48 4.62 -33.38
C VAL A 196 -19.43 5.47 -34.08
N SER A 197 -18.36 5.86 -33.40
CA SER A 197 -17.17 6.51 -33.98
C SER A 197 -15.98 5.57 -33.92
N VAL A 198 -15.06 5.67 -34.88
CA VAL A 198 -13.87 4.81 -34.94
C VAL A 198 -12.59 5.63 -34.98
N SER A 199 -11.58 5.20 -34.24
CA SER A 199 -10.20 5.72 -34.28
C SER A 199 -9.19 4.58 -34.17
N LEU A 200 -7.89 4.86 -34.28
CA LEU A 200 -6.88 3.92 -33.77
C LEU A 200 -6.94 3.91 -32.24
N ALA A 201 -6.79 2.73 -31.64
CA ALA A 201 -6.57 2.61 -30.21
C ALA A 201 -5.14 3.05 -29.85
N SER A 202 -4.92 3.45 -28.61
CA SER A 202 -3.57 3.76 -28.09
C SER A 202 -2.63 2.55 -28.13
N SER A 203 -3.18 1.33 -28.10
CA SER A 203 -2.48 0.06 -28.25
C SER A 203 -2.18 -0.32 -29.70
N ASN A 204 -2.52 0.53 -30.68
CA ASN A 204 -2.22 0.26 -32.06
C ASN A 204 -0.71 0.09 -32.28
N PRO A 205 -0.25 -0.97 -32.96
CA PRO A 205 1.17 -1.25 -33.12
C PRO A 205 1.93 -0.12 -33.80
N SER A 206 3.14 0.19 -33.32
CA SER A 206 4.06 1.08 -34.02
C SER A 206 4.52 0.48 -35.35
N ALA A 207 5.09 1.30 -36.22
CA ALA A 207 5.75 0.79 -37.41
C ALA A 207 6.83 -0.23 -37.02
N GLN A 208 6.85 -1.39 -37.68
CA GLN A 208 7.70 -2.51 -37.28
C GLN A 208 8.14 -3.36 -38.49
N THR A 209 9.19 -4.14 -38.29
CA THR A 209 9.76 -5.04 -39.31
C THR A 209 9.48 -6.49 -38.94
N VAL A 210 8.52 -7.12 -39.60
CA VAL A 210 7.98 -8.46 -39.30
C VAL A 210 8.71 -9.57 -40.04
N THR A 211 8.78 -10.77 -39.47
CA THR A 211 9.38 -11.95 -40.10
C THR A 211 8.43 -12.65 -41.08
N GLN A 212 8.99 -13.33 -42.09
CA GLN A 212 8.24 -14.21 -42.98
C GLN A 212 7.58 -15.33 -42.16
N GLY A 213 6.39 -15.77 -42.57
CA GLY A 213 5.67 -16.83 -41.88
C GLY A 213 5.23 -16.51 -40.44
N SER A 214 5.23 -15.24 -40.03
CA SER A 214 4.77 -14.83 -38.69
C SER A 214 3.24 -14.90 -38.60
N TYR A 215 2.72 -15.59 -37.60
CA TYR A 215 1.27 -15.78 -37.41
C TYR A 215 0.76 -14.90 -36.27
N GLY A 216 -0.48 -14.45 -36.35
CA GLY A 216 -1.11 -13.67 -35.28
C GLY A 216 -0.53 -12.27 -35.08
N VAL A 217 0.02 -11.63 -36.13
CA VAL A 217 0.59 -10.28 -36.04
C VAL A 217 -0.54 -9.25 -36.02
N ASN A 218 -0.59 -8.40 -35.00
CA ASN A 218 -1.54 -7.29 -34.95
C ASN A 218 -1.20 -6.28 -36.05
N ALA A 219 -2.09 -6.12 -37.03
CA ALA A 219 -1.94 -5.19 -38.14
C ALA A 219 -2.52 -3.81 -37.82
N MET A 220 -3.65 -3.76 -37.10
CA MET A 220 -4.16 -2.53 -36.50
C MET A 220 -5.11 -2.81 -35.35
N VAL A 221 -5.15 -1.91 -34.37
CA VAL A 221 -6.14 -1.94 -33.29
C VAL A 221 -7.06 -0.73 -33.45
N MET A 222 -8.34 -1.00 -33.67
CA MET A 222 -9.38 0.00 -33.86
C MET A 222 -10.17 0.16 -32.58
N ARG A 223 -10.37 1.41 -32.14
CA ARG A 223 -11.26 1.75 -31.04
C ARG A 223 -12.60 2.22 -31.58
N PHE A 224 -13.66 1.48 -31.27
CA PHE A 224 -15.04 1.88 -31.50
C PHE A 224 -15.55 2.58 -30.25
N SER A 225 -16.05 3.80 -30.37
CA SER A 225 -16.62 4.57 -29.26
C SER A 225 -18.07 4.96 -29.55
N GLY A 226 -18.96 4.82 -28.58
CA GLY A 226 -20.40 5.05 -28.74
C GLY A 226 -21.20 3.79 -28.44
N THR A 227 -22.32 3.64 -29.13
CA THR A 227 -23.32 2.62 -28.76
C THR A 227 -23.95 1.96 -29.98
N GLY A 228 -23.86 0.63 -30.09
CA GLY A 228 -24.43 -0.10 -31.22
C GLY A 228 -23.68 -1.39 -31.52
N THR A 229 -24.19 -2.15 -32.48
CA THR A 229 -23.61 -3.46 -32.83
C THR A 229 -22.87 -3.39 -34.15
N VAL A 230 -21.56 -3.58 -34.15
CA VAL A 230 -20.72 -3.66 -35.34
C VAL A 230 -20.94 -5.01 -36.02
N ASN A 231 -21.43 -4.95 -37.27
CA ASN A 231 -21.78 -6.13 -38.06
C ASN A 231 -20.79 -6.41 -39.20
N GLU A 232 -20.20 -5.36 -39.78
CA GLU A 232 -19.30 -5.49 -40.93
C GLU A 232 -18.13 -4.51 -40.81
N LEU A 233 -16.93 -4.99 -41.15
CA LEU A 233 -15.70 -4.19 -41.28
C LEU A 233 -15.02 -4.51 -42.61
N SER A 234 -14.69 -3.49 -43.40
CA SER A 234 -13.90 -3.64 -44.63
C SER A 234 -12.58 -2.89 -44.54
N PHE A 235 -11.53 -3.54 -44.99
CA PHE A 235 -10.17 -3.01 -45.01
C PHE A 235 -9.61 -3.01 -46.42
N LYS A 236 -8.70 -2.07 -46.69
CA LYS A 236 -7.90 -2.00 -47.89
C LYS A 236 -6.42 -1.97 -47.53
N ARG A 237 -5.63 -2.85 -48.13
CA ARG A 237 -4.17 -2.86 -48.02
C ARG A 237 -3.57 -1.70 -48.82
N GLY A 238 -2.62 -0.98 -48.24
CA GLY A 238 -1.77 0.00 -48.91
C GLY A 238 -0.28 -0.34 -48.78
N GLY A 239 0.57 0.51 -49.35
CA GLY A 239 2.03 0.32 -49.38
C GLY A 239 2.52 -0.51 -50.58
N ALA A 240 3.85 -0.51 -50.78
CA ALA A 240 4.53 -1.12 -51.93
C ALA A 240 4.59 -2.67 -51.90
N GLY A 241 4.06 -3.31 -50.87
CA GLY A 241 3.95 -4.77 -50.79
C GLY A 241 2.88 -5.39 -51.70
N ALA A 242 2.70 -6.70 -51.60
CA ALA A 242 1.77 -7.50 -52.40
C ALA A 242 0.59 -8.02 -51.57
N THR A 243 -0.54 -8.33 -52.21
CA THR A 243 -1.68 -8.96 -51.53
C THR A 243 -1.37 -10.38 -51.04
N THR A 244 -0.40 -11.04 -51.67
CA THR A 244 0.12 -12.37 -51.30
C THR A 244 1.10 -12.34 -50.12
N ASP A 245 1.38 -11.18 -49.53
CA ASP A 245 2.22 -11.10 -48.33
C ASP A 245 1.53 -11.66 -47.07
N TYR A 246 0.21 -11.89 -47.14
CA TYR A 246 -0.60 -12.44 -46.06
C TYR A 246 -1.30 -13.72 -46.51
N ASP A 247 -1.23 -14.76 -45.67
CA ASP A 247 -1.99 -16.00 -45.85
C ASP A 247 -3.45 -15.80 -45.44
N ASN A 248 -3.70 -15.14 -44.31
CA ASN A 248 -5.04 -14.87 -43.78
C ASN A 248 -5.07 -13.60 -42.92
N LEU A 249 -6.25 -12.96 -42.88
CA LEU A 249 -6.58 -11.87 -41.97
C LEU A 249 -7.81 -12.25 -41.13
N TYR A 250 -7.87 -11.77 -39.90
CA TYR A 250 -8.92 -12.05 -38.93
C TYR A 250 -9.29 -10.81 -38.12
N ILE A 251 -10.47 -10.84 -37.50
CA ILE A 251 -10.84 -9.90 -36.44
C ILE A 251 -10.81 -10.60 -35.09
N TYR A 252 -10.16 -9.95 -34.12
CA TYR A 252 -10.07 -10.37 -32.73
C TYR A 252 -10.71 -9.36 -31.79
N ASP A 253 -11.27 -9.86 -30.70
CA ASP A 253 -11.71 -9.11 -29.52
C ASP A 253 -10.92 -9.62 -28.31
N GLY A 254 -9.90 -8.87 -27.89
CA GLY A 254 -8.89 -9.35 -26.94
C GLY A 254 -8.24 -10.64 -27.45
N ALA A 255 -8.27 -11.70 -26.63
CA ALA A 255 -7.80 -13.02 -27.02
C ALA A 255 -8.77 -13.76 -27.95
N ARG A 256 -10.06 -13.39 -28.03
CA ARG A 256 -11.05 -14.18 -28.79
C ARG A 256 -11.00 -13.89 -30.29
N ARG A 257 -10.93 -14.92 -31.13
CA ARG A 257 -11.13 -14.78 -32.58
C ARG A 257 -12.62 -14.68 -32.91
N LEU A 258 -13.00 -13.70 -33.72
CA LEU A 258 -14.40 -13.48 -34.13
C LEU A 258 -14.72 -14.07 -35.51
N THR A 259 -13.72 -14.26 -36.36
CA THR A 259 -13.93 -14.62 -37.77
C THR A 259 -13.01 -15.75 -38.20
N ALA A 260 -13.46 -16.57 -39.15
CA ALA A 260 -12.55 -17.39 -39.95
C ALA A 260 -11.57 -16.50 -40.76
N GLY A 261 -10.45 -17.09 -41.19
CA GLY A 261 -9.44 -16.41 -41.99
C GLY A 261 -9.98 -15.97 -43.34
N ARG A 262 -9.62 -14.75 -43.76
CA ARG A 262 -9.95 -14.21 -45.09
C ARG A 262 -8.69 -13.72 -45.80
N THR A 263 -8.66 -13.93 -47.12
CA THR A 263 -7.58 -13.43 -48.00
C THR A 263 -7.97 -12.08 -48.62
N LEU A 264 -6.95 -11.33 -49.06
CA LEU A 264 -7.14 -10.08 -49.79
C LEU A 264 -7.54 -10.34 -51.25
N SER A 265 -8.43 -9.53 -51.79
CA SER A 265 -8.77 -9.58 -53.23
C SER A 265 -7.53 -9.28 -54.08
N SER A 266 -7.26 -10.06 -55.11
CA SER A 266 -6.07 -9.88 -55.97
C SER A 266 -6.07 -8.58 -56.78
N SER A 267 -7.25 -8.07 -57.17
CA SER A 267 -7.39 -6.86 -57.98
C SER A 267 -7.37 -5.55 -57.18
N GLU A 268 -7.99 -5.53 -56.00
CA GLU A 268 -8.21 -4.28 -55.24
C GLU A 268 -7.50 -4.23 -53.87
N GLY A 269 -6.94 -5.36 -53.43
CA GLY A 269 -6.33 -5.50 -52.10
C GLY A 269 -7.29 -5.23 -50.94
N THR A 270 -8.58 -5.55 -51.08
CA THR A 270 -9.60 -5.37 -50.04
C THR A 270 -9.97 -6.69 -49.35
N VAL A 271 -10.45 -6.61 -48.11
CA VAL A 271 -11.04 -7.71 -47.35
C VAL A 271 -12.21 -7.19 -46.53
N THR A 272 -13.31 -7.95 -46.47
CA THR A 272 -14.50 -7.59 -45.68
C THR A 272 -14.84 -8.73 -44.72
N PHE A 273 -15.13 -8.40 -43.47
CA PHE A 273 -15.62 -9.32 -42.44
C PHE A 273 -17.08 -8.96 -42.14
N ILE A 274 -17.97 -9.94 -42.16
CA ILE A 274 -19.41 -9.80 -41.93
C ILE A 274 -19.84 -10.62 -40.71
N SER A 275 -21.07 -10.39 -40.24
CA SER A 275 -21.68 -11.13 -39.13
C SER A 275 -20.89 -11.08 -37.83
N LEU A 276 -20.17 -9.97 -37.59
CA LEU A 276 -19.34 -9.80 -36.40
C LEU A 276 -20.19 -9.72 -35.12
N ASN A 277 -21.35 -9.07 -35.20
CA ASN A 277 -22.33 -8.93 -34.13
C ASN A 277 -21.72 -8.43 -32.80
N VAL A 278 -20.71 -7.55 -32.88
CA VAL A 278 -19.98 -7.03 -31.71
C VAL A 278 -20.72 -5.84 -31.13
N ALA A 279 -21.24 -5.99 -29.91
CA ALA A 279 -21.82 -4.88 -29.17
C ALA A 279 -20.72 -3.90 -28.71
N VAL A 280 -20.96 -2.61 -28.98
CA VAL A 280 -20.19 -1.47 -28.48
C VAL A 280 -21.06 -0.74 -27.48
N SER A 281 -20.53 -0.55 -26.27
CA SER A 281 -21.17 0.18 -25.17
C SER A 281 -20.09 1.01 -24.47
N GLY A 282 -20.01 2.29 -24.80
CA GLY A 282 -18.91 3.16 -24.35
C GLY A 282 -17.73 3.04 -25.32
N THR A 283 -16.79 2.12 -25.07
CA THR A 283 -15.66 1.86 -25.96
C THR A 283 -15.40 0.37 -26.14
N LYS A 284 -15.02 -0.06 -27.34
CA LYS A 284 -14.64 -1.44 -27.65
C LYS A 284 -13.49 -1.46 -28.64
N ASP A 285 -12.40 -2.14 -28.28
CA ASP A 285 -11.26 -2.31 -29.18
C ASP A 285 -11.42 -3.63 -29.96
N LEU A 286 -11.23 -3.55 -31.28
CA LEU A 286 -11.14 -4.72 -32.16
C LEU A 286 -9.81 -4.69 -32.91
N THR A 287 -9.20 -5.85 -33.08
CA THR A 287 -7.88 -5.97 -33.68
C THR A 287 -7.98 -6.68 -35.02
N LEU A 288 -7.47 -6.06 -36.08
CA LEU A 288 -7.15 -6.76 -37.32
C LEU A 288 -5.82 -7.49 -37.13
N VAL A 289 -5.85 -8.80 -37.26
CA VAL A 289 -4.69 -9.68 -37.07
C VAL A 289 -4.37 -10.37 -38.39
N GLY A 290 -3.10 -10.43 -38.77
CA GLY A 290 -2.63 -11.06 -39.99
C GLY A 290 -1.64 -12.18 -39.76
N ASP A 291 -1.79 -13.24 -40.55
CA ASP A 291 -0.80 -14.28 -40.73
C ASP A 291 0.00 -13.94 -42.00
N HIS A 292 1.29 -13.68 -41.85
CA HIS A 292 2.19 -13.41 -42.96
C HIS A 292 2.55 -14.69 -43.69
N SER A 293 2.59 -14.60 -45.02
CA SER A 293 3.01 -15.73 -45.84
C SER A 293 4.49 -16.05 -45.63
N SER A 294 4.85 -17.33 -45.66
CA SER A 294 6.25 -17.75 -45.66
C SER A 294 6.99 -17.37 -46.95
N THR A 295 6.28 -16.89 -47.97
CA THR A 295 6.85 -16.40 -49.23
C THR A 295 6.68 -14.89 -49.42
N ALA A 296 6.28 -14.15 -48.38
CA ALA A 296 6.14 -12.70 -48.42
C ALA A 296 7.45 -12.04 -48.84
N GLY A 297 7.40 -11.04 -49.73
CA GLY A 297 8.61 -10.45 -50.31
C GLY A 297 9.41 -9.64 -49.29
N ALA A 298 10.70 -9.96 -49.08
CA ALA A 298 11.56 -9.17 -48.21
C ALA A 298 11.69 -7.72 -48.70
N GLY A 299 11.49 -6.75 -47.80
CA GLY A 299 11.43 -5.32 -48.12
C GLY A 299 10.04 -4.82 -48.51
N ASN A 300 9.04 -5.69 -48.66
CA ASN A 300 7.66 -5.26 -48.91
C ASN A 300 7.13 -4.45 -47.72
N VAL A 301 6.53 -3.30 -48.00
CA VAL A 301 5.92 -2.43 -46.98
C VAL A 301 4.41 -2.45 -47.14
N ASN A 302 3.70 -2.80 -46.07
CA ASN A 302 2.24 -2.93 -46.03
C ASN A 302 1.64 -2.04 -44.94
N ASN A 303 0.46 -1.49 -45.19
CA ASN A 303 -0.42 -0.92 -44.16
C ASN A 303 -1.88 -1.25 -44.47
N PHE A 304 -2.78 -1.01 -43.53
CA PHE A 304 -4.21 -1.26 -43.70
C PHE A 304 -5.03 0.00 -43.39
N SER A 305 -6.01 0.26 -44.25
CA SER A 305 -7.01 1.31 -44.07
C SER A 305 -8.36 0.66 -43.82
N LEU A 306 -9.02 0.96 -42.71
CA LEU A 306 -10.43 0.62 -42.49
C LEU A 306 -11.28 1.53 -43.37
N THR A 307 -11.89 0.99 -44.42
CA THR A 307 -12.59 1.77 -45.45
C THR A 307 -14.11 1.78 -45.28
N ASN A 308 -14.68 0.79 -44.58
CA ASN A 308 -16.12 0.70 -44.35
C ASN A 308 -16.43 0.02 -43.01
N VAL A 309 -17.48 0.52 -42.34
CA VAL A 309 -18.03 -0.05 -41.11
C VAL A 309 -19.55 -0.06 -41.24
N LYS A 310 -20.20 -1.20 -41.00
CA LYS A 310 -21.67 -1.26 -40.86
C LYS A 310 -22.04 -1.67 -39.45
N ILE A 311 -22.98 -0.93 -38.88
CA ILE A 311 -23.63 -1.22 -37.61
C ILE A 311 -25.08 -1.64 -37.84
N ALA A 312 -25.67 -2.35 -36.87
CA ALA A 312 -27.06 -2.81 -36.94
C ALA A 312 -28.08 -1.64 -37.08
N SER A 313 -27.82 -0.51 -36.43
CA SER A 313 -28.62 0.71 -36.50
C SER A 313 -27.81 1.95 -36.07
N GLY A 314 -28.09 3.12 -36.65
CA GLY A 314 -27.37 4.37 -36.37
C GLY A 314 -26.39 4.76 -37.48
N THR A 315 -25.55 5.77 -37.24
CA THR A 315 -24.49 6.21 -38.18
C THR A 315 -23.08 5.89 -37.65
N VAL A 316 -22.12 5.70 -38.55
CA VAL A 316 -20.69 5.53 -38.20
C VAL A 316 -19.86 6.74 -38.66
N SER A 317 -18.95 7.24 -37.83
CA SER A 317 -18.00 8.32 -38.16
C SER A 317 -16.54 7.92 -37.86
N GLY A 318 -15.57 8.72 -38.33
CA GLY A 318 -14.15 8.58 -37.95
C GLY A 318 -13.30 7.66 -38.85
N TYR A 319 -13.86 7.10 -39.93
CA TYR A 319 -13.11 6.32 -40.93
C TYR A 319 -13.06 7.08 -42.28
N PRO A 320 -12.02 6.91 -43.11
CA PRO A 320 -11.02 5.85 -43.02
C PRO A 320 -9.97 6.05 -41.93
N VAL A 321 -9.62 4.96 -41.24
CA VAL A 321 -8.55 4.90 -40.24
C VAL A 321 -7.40 4.08 -40.82
N VAL A 322 -6.18 4.62 -40.84
CA VAL A 322 -5.01 3.98 -41.47
C VAL A 322 -4.00 3.56 -40.41
N SER A 323 -3.52 2.32 -40.50
CA SER A 323 -2.50 1.75 -39.63
C SER A 323 -1.09 2.26 -39.94
N ASN A 324 -0.16 1.99 -39.02
CA ASN A 324 1.27 2.19 -39.29
C ASN A 324 1.79 1.18 -40.33
N ASN A 325 2.97 1.47 -40.90
CA ASN A 325 3.60 0.60 -41.89
C ASN A 325 4.28 -0.62 -41.23
N PHE A 326 4.17 -1.77 -41.90
CA PHE A 326 4.85 -3.02 -41.56
C PHE A 326 5.77 -3.40 -42.72
N THR A 327 7.06 -3.57 -42.43
CA THR A 327 8.05 -3.99 -43.42
C THR A 327 8.34 -5.48 -43.24
N VAL A 328 8.26 -6.27 -44.30
CA VAL A 328 8.60 -7.69 -44.26
C VAL A 328 10.13 -7.84 -44.28
N SER A 329 10.70 -8.56 -43.32
CA SER A 329 12.11 -8.95 -43.30
C SER A 329 12.38 -10.21 -44.13
N GLY A 330 13.65 -10.56 -44.34
CA GLY A 330 14.04 -11.81 -45.00
C GLY A 330 14.28 -12.99 -44.04
N SER A 331 13.84 -12.90 -42.78
CA SER A 331 14.01 -13.98 -41.79
C SER A 331 12.68 -14.68 -41.51
N ASP A 332 12.73 -16.00 -41.31
CA ASP A 332 11.56 -16.83 -41.03
C ASP A 332 11.22 -16.87 -39.53
N SER A 333 9.92 -16.87 -39.22
CA SER A 333 9.38 -17.09 -37.87
C SER A 333 9.39 -18.56 -37.52
N GLY A 334 9.40 -18.86 -36.21
CA GLY A 334 9.35 -20.25 -35.77
C GLY A 334 8.00 -20.97 -35.95
N GLY A 335 7.98 -22.26 -35.62
CA GLY A 335 6.80 -23.13 -35.72
C GLY A 335 6.49 -23.90 -34.43
N LEU A 336 5.20 -24.11 -34.18
CA LEU A 336 4.63 -24.89 -33.08
C LEU A 336 3.90 -26.12 -33.64
N THR A 337 3.86 -27.19 -32.85
CA THR A 337 2.97 -28.33 -33.13
C THR A 337 2.05 -28.56 -31.94
N VAL A 338 0.76 -28.70 -32.18
CA VAL A 338 -0.25 -29.03 -31.17
C VAL A 338 -0.87 -30.37 -31.53
N ALA A 339 -0.89 -31.32 -30.60
CA ALA A 339 -1.47 -32.62 -30.83
C ALA A 339 -2.17 -33.18 -29.60
N LYS A 340 -3.17 -34.04 -29.78
CA LYS A 340 -3.87 -34.67 -28.66
C LYS A 340 -2.90 -35.55 -27.87
N SER A 341 -3.14 -35.63 -26.56
CA SER A 341 -2.36 -36.50 -25.68
C SER A 341 -3.24 -37.19 -24.64
N GLY A 342 -2.72 -38.26 -24.06
CA GLY A 342 -3.34 -38.99 -22.95
C GLY A 342 -4.73 -39.58 -23.24
N SER A 343 -5.45 -39.83 -22.16
CA SER A 343 -6.86 -40.26 -22.14
C SER A 343 -7.57 -39.58 -20.97
N VAL A 344 -8.85 -39.26 -21.15
CA VAL A 344 -9.70 -38.63 -20.13
C VAL A 344 -10.94 -39.49 -19.90
N ALA A 345 -11.33 -39.67 -18.64
CA ALA A 345 -12.49 -40.48 -18.27
C ALA A 345 -13.80 -39.70 -18.41
N ASN A 346 -14.91 -40.42 -18.59
CA ASN A 346 -16.25 -39.82 -18.64
C ASN A 346 -16.60 -39.15 -17.30
N PRO A 347 -16.97 -37.86 -17.29
CA PRO A 347 -17.27 -37.14 -16.06
C PRO A 347 -18.75 -37.27 -15.65
N LYS A 348 -19.05 -36.95 -14.38
CA LYS A 348 -20.42 -37.00 -13.84
C LYS A 348 -21.12 -35.63 -13.91
N VAL A 349 -22.45 -35.63 -14.02
CA VAL A 349 -23.31 -34.44 -13.94
C VAL A 349 -23.13 -33.78 -12.56
N GLY A 350 -22.89 -32.47 -12.55
CA GLY A 350 -22.64 -31.71 -11.32
C GLY A 350 -21.20 -31.78 -10.82
N GLN A 351 -20.33 -32.58 -11.46
CA GLN A 351 -18.94 -32.71 -11.03
C GLN A 351 -18.18 -31.39 -11.30
N LYS A 352 -17.49 -30.91 -10.26
CA LYS A 352 -16.62 -29.74 -10.31
C LYS A 352 -15.16 -30.12 -10.53
N ALA A 353 -14.39 -29.21 -11.09
CA ALA A 353 -12.95 -29.33 -11.32
C ALA A 353 -12.53 -30.69 -11.94
N THR A 354 -13.28 -31.17 -12.93
CA THR A 354 -13.00 -32.46 -13.59
C THR A 354 -12.21 -32.25 -14.88
N ALA A 355 -11.33 -33.18 -15.23
CA ALA A 355 -10.57 -33.14 -16.48
C ALA A 355 -11.52 -33.35 -17.67
N LEU A 356 -11.39 -32.51 -18.70
CA LEU A 356 -12.26 -32.47 -19.89
C LEU A 356 -11.50 -32.70 -21.20
N SER A 357 -10.19 -32.41 -21.23
CA SER A 357 -9.33 -32.66 -22.41
C SER A 357 -7.85 -32.62 -22.02
N GLU A 358 -6.99 -33.19 -22.87
CA GLU A 358 -5.54 -33.15 -22.71
C GLU A 358 -4.86 -33.10 -24.08
N PHE A 359 -3.89 -32.19 -24.24
CA PHE A 359 -3.15 -31.99 -25.49
C PHE A 359 -1.72 -31.50 -25.23
N LYS A 360 -0.83 -31.78 -26.17
CA LYS A 360 0.60 -31.48 -26.13
C LYS A 360 0.92 -30.32 -27.09
N VAL A 361 1.72 -29.37 -26.64
CA VAL A 361 2.28 -28.29 -27.46
C VAL A 361 3.81 -28.41 -27.48
N THR A 362 4.39 -28.45 -28.69
CA THR A 362 5.84 -28.57 -28.93
C THR A 362 6.36 -27.31 -29.62
N ALA A 363 7.49 -26.78 -29.15
CA ALA A 363 8.17 -25.65 -29.78
C ALA A 363 9.29 -26.14 -30.72
N ASN A 364 9.07 -26.10 -32.04
CA ASN A 364 9.90 -26.85 -32.99
C ASN A 364 11.23 -26.17 -33.32
N THR A 365 11.21 -24.88 -33.68
CA THR A 365 12.35 -24.19 -34.30
C THR A 365 13.03 -23.20 -33.36
N GLU A 366 12.30 -22.63 -32.40
CA GLU A 366 12.77 -21.71 -31.36
C GLU A 366 11.94 -21.91 -30.08
N ALA A 367 12.36 -21.30 -28.97
CA ALA A 367 11.56 -21.30 -27.75
C ALA A 367 10.31 -20.42 -27.96
N SER A 368 9.19 -20.79 -27.35
CA SER A 368 7.92 -20.11 -27.53
C SER A 368 7.31 -19.68 -26.21
N TYR A 369 6.73 -18.49 -26.17
CA TYR A 369 5.81 -18.09 -25.11
C TYR A 369 4.38 -18.21 -25.61
N ILE A 370 3.63 -19.18 -25.10
CA ILE A 370 2.21 -19.35 -25.39
C ILE A 370 1.44 -18.19 -24.77
N ARG A 371 0.75 -17.43 -25.63
CA ARG A 371 -0.06 -16.25 -25.26
C ARG A 371 -1.54 -16.56 -25.25
N ARG A 372 -1.98 -17.42 -26.17
CA ARG A 372 -3.39 -17.75 -26.32
C ARG A 372 -3.56 -19.19 -26.78
N ILE A 373 -4.58 -19.84 -26.24
CA ILE A 373 -5.17 -21.07 -26.79
C ILE A 373 -6.70 -20.91 -26.75
N GLN A 374 -7.38 -21.19 -27.86
CA GLN A 374 -8.84 -21.33 -27.89
C GLN A 374 -9.20 -22.76 -28.26
N LEU A 375 -10.16 -23.34 -27.53
CA LEU A 375 -10.65 -24.70 -27.75
C LEU A 375 -12.16 -24.65 -28.03
N TYR A 376 -12.60 -25.34 -29.07
CA TYR A 376 -14.01 -25.47 -29.41
C TYR A 376 -14.59 -26.75 -28.82
N ASN A 377 -15.79 -26.70 -28.25
CA ASN A 377 -16.54 -27.90 -27.84
C ASN A 377 -17.47 -28.36 -28.98
N GLY A 378 -17.11 -29.44 -29.67
CA GLY A 378 -17.97 -30.09 -30.66
C GLY A 378 -18.90 -31.17 -30.10
N GLY A 379 -19.08 -31.19 -28.78
CA GLY A 379 -20.07 -32.04 -28.11
C GLY A 379 -21.43 -31.36 -27.97
N ASP A 380 -22.38 -32.07 -27.35
CA ASP A 380 -23.78 -31.63 -27.25
C ASP A 380 -24.10 -30.89 -25.94
N VAL A 381 -23.16 -30.87 -24.98
CA VAL A 381 -23.28 -30.05 -23.75
C VAL A 381 -23.31 -28.57 -24.12
N LYS A 382 -24.27 -27.83 -23.56
CA LYS A 382 -24.41 -26.40 -23.82
C LYS A 382 -23.22 -25.62 -23.25
N ALA A 383 -22.84 -24.55 -23.93
CA ALA A 383 -21.78 -23.64 -23.48
C ALA A 383 -22.01 -23.11 -22.06
N THR A 384 -23.26 -22.80 -21.69
CA THR A 384 -23.63 -22.31 -20.34
C THR A 384 -23.42 -23.34 -19.23
N ASP A 385 -23.35 -24.62 -19.58
CA ASP A 385 -23.27 -25.72 -18.64
C ASP A 385 -21.80 -26.16 -18.41
N LEU A 386 -20.86 -25.45 -19.03
CA LEU A 386 -19.41 -25.58 -18.89
C LEU A 386 -18.85 -24.27 -18.33
N THR A 387 -18.46 -24.29 -17.05
CA THR A 387 -18.00 -23.09 -16.34
C THR A 387 -16.67 -23.35 -15.63
N ASN A 388 -16.03 -22.27 -15.15
CA ASN A 388 -14.78 -22.32 -14.39
C ASN A 388 -13.68 -23.16 -15.08
N LEU A 389 -13.48 -22.94 -16.39
CA LEU A 389 -12.53 -23.73 -17.16
C LEU A 389 -11.11 -23.24 -16.93
N TYR A 390 -10.15 -24.15 -16.80
CA TYR A 390 -8.74 -23.79 -16.66
C TYR A 390 -7.80 -24.84 -17.26
N LEU A 391 -6.61 -24.37 -17.63
CA LEU A 391 -5.52 -25.21 -18.13
C LEU A 391 -4.47 -25.42 -17.04
N GLU A 392 -4.05 -26.67 -16.87
CA GLU A 392 -2.91 -27.04 -16.03
C GLU A 392 -1.74 -27.58 -16.84
N VAL A 393 -0.52 -27.28 -16.39
CA VAL A 393 0.70 -27.96 -16.80
C VAL A 393 1.44 -28.40 -15.54
N SER A 394 1.76 -29.69 -15.42
CA SER A 394 2.42 -30.27 -14.23
C SER A 394 1.70 -29.94 -12.91
N SER A 395 0.35 -30.02 -12.91
CA SER A 395 -0.52 -29.70 -11.77
C SER A 395 -0.50 -28.24 -11.30
N VAL A 396 0.01 -27.33 -12.14
CA VAL A 396 -0.04 -25.89 -11.89
C VAL A 396 -1.01 -25.27 -12.90
N LYS A 397 -1.99 -24.50 -12.39
CA LYS A 397 -2.91 -23.70 -13.22
C LYS A 397 -2.13 -22.62 -13.98
N VAL A 398 -2.21 -22.61 -15.31
CA VAL A 398 -1.44 -21.71 -16.18
C VAL A 398 -2.31 -20.68 -16.92
N ALA A 399 -3.60 -20.93 -17.09
CA ALA A 399 -4.58 -20.00 -17.65
C ALA A 399 -6.00 -20.45 -17.25
N GLU A 400 -6.94 -19.51 -17.21
CA GLU A 400 -8.34 -19.80 -16.87
C GLU A 400 -9.33 -18.92 -17.63
N THR A 401 -10.58 -19.38 -17.69
CA THR A 401 -11.72 -18.63 -18.21
C THR A 401 -12.98 -19.04 -17.46
N ALA A 402 -13.77 -18.06 -17.03
CA ALA A 402 -14.94 -18.31 -16.18
C ALA A 402 -16.05 -19.08 -16.90
N ALA A 403 -16.15 -18.94 -18.23
CA ALA A 403 -17.22 -19.55 -19.02
C ALA A 403 -16.82 -19.76 -20.48
N MET A 404 -17.55 -20.64 -21.15
CA MET A 404 -17.55 -20.74 -22.60
C MET A 404 -18.19 -19.51 -23.23
N THR A 405 -17.71 -19.16 -24.43
CA THR A 405 -18.37 -18.18 -25.31
C THR A 405 -19.68 -18.74 -25.86
N SER A 406 -20.61 -17.87 -26.25
CA SER A 406 -21.90 -18.27 -26.86
C SER A 406 -21.73 -19.16 -28.10
N ASP A 407 -20.61 -18.99 -28.79
CA ASP A 407 -20.29 -19.66 -30.04
C ASP A 407 -19.52 -20.97 -29.81
N GLY A 408 -19.36 -21.42 -28.55
CA GLY A 408 -18.84 -22.75 -28.23
C GLY A 408 -17.33 -22.83 -27.97
N TYR A 409 -16.62 -21.71 -27.76
CA TYR A 409 -15.19 -21.70 -27.44
C TYR A 409 -14.87 -21.43 -25.97
N ALA A 410 -13.90 -22.16 -25.42
CA ALA A 410 -13.13 -21.78 -24.24
C ALA A 410 -11.91 -20.95 -24.70
N VAL A 411 -11.77 -19.71 -24.20
CA VAL A 411 -10.71 -18.78 -24.61
C VAL A 411 -9.75 -18.58 -23.45
N PHE A 412 -8.50 -19.04 -23.60
CA PHE A 412 -7.45 -18.91 -22.60
C PHE A 412 -6.44 -17.85 -23.03
N ASP A 413 -6.31 -16.80 -22.22
CA ASP A 413 -5.27 -15.78 -22.32
C ASP A 413 -4.24 -16.01 -21.20
N PHE A 414 -2.97 -16.15 -21.57
CA PHE A 414 -1.86 -16.39 -20.65
C PHE A 414 -1.18 -15.09 -20.19
N GLY A 415 -1.65 -13.94 -20.69
CA GLY A 415 -1.09 -12.62 -20.39
C GLY A 415 0.35 -12.44 -20.90
N ALA A 416 1.08 -11.51 -20.28
CA ALA A 416 2.49 -11.27 -20.56
C ALA A 416 3.41 -11.63 -19.39
N PRO A 417 4.52 -12.38 -19.63
CA PRO A 417 5.09 -12.80 -20.92
C PRO A 417 4.49 -14.08 -21.54
N GLY A 418 3.45 -14.69 -20.96
CA GLY A 418 2.89 -15.97 -21.40
C GLY A 418 3.64 -17.19 -20.87
N TYR A 419 3.22 -18.40 -21.24
CA TYR A 419 3.80 -19.64 -20.75
C TYR A 419 4.95 -20.14 -21.64
N LYS A 420 6.17 -20.24 -21.10
CA LYS A 420 7.38 -20.58 -21.88
C LYS A 420 7.52 -22.09 -22.13
N ILE A 421 7.81 -22.45 -23.37
CA ILE A 421 8.25 -23.77 -23.81
C ILE A 421 9.62 -23.60 -24.48
N THR A 422 10.65 -24.30 -23.99
CA THR A 422 12.00 -24.22 -24.55
C THR A 422 12.08 -24.86 -25.93
N LYS A 423 13.02 -24.41 -26.77
CA LYS A 423 13.24 -24.95 -28.12
C LYS A 423 13.45 -26.47 -28.07
N GLY A 424 12.69 -27.20 -28.87
CA GLY A 424 12.72 -28.66 -28.96
C GLY A 424 12.01 -29.39 -27.81
N ASP A 425 11.49 -28.67 -26.82
CA ASP A 425 10.72 -29.23 -25.71
C ASP A 425 9.22 -29.18 -26.00
N TYR A 426 8.46 -29.92 -25.19
CA TYR A 426 7.00 -29.94 -25.22
C TYR A 426 6.43 -29.82 -23.80
N LYS A 427 5.17 -29.39 -23.74
CA LYS A 427 4.38 -29.35 -22.51
C LYS A 427 2.99 -29.92 -22.77
N ILE A 428 2.46 -30.63 -21.79
CA ILE A 428 1.11 -31.22 -21.83
C ILE A 428 0.20 -30.29 -21.04
N PHE A 429 -0.83 -29.79 -21.70
CA PHE A 429 -1.88 -28.96 -21.15
C PHE A 429 -3.10 -29.84 -20.89
N ARG A 430 -3.62 -29.79 -19.66
CA ARG A 430 -4.84 -30.48 -19.24
C ARG A 430 -5.93 -29.46 -18.99
N LEU A 431 -7.07 -29.63 -19.63
CA LEU A 431 -8.25 -28.81 -19.45
C LEU A 431 -9.11 -29.37 -18.33
N PHE A 432 -9.50 -28.52 -17.39
CA PHE A 432 -10.47 -28.80 -16.34
C PHE A 432 -11.65 -27.84 -16.40
N GLY A 433 -12.78 -28.20 -15.78
CA GLY A 433 -13.94 -27.33 -15.61
C GLY A 433 -15.05 -27.95 -14.77
N ASP A 434 -16.09 -27.15 -14.54
CA ASP A 434 -17.31 -27.52 -13.82
C ASP A 434 -18.44 -27.87 -14.79
N LEU A 435 -19.21 -28.93 -14.47
CA LEU A 435 -20.24 -29.48 -15.35
C LEU A 435 -21.64 -29.37 -14.77
N ALA A 436 -22.52 -28.65 -15.48
CA ALA A 436 -23.95 -28.55 -15.17
C ALA A 436 -24.85 -29.18 -16.26
N GLY A 437 -24.25 -29.93 -17.20
CA GLY A 437 -24.97 -30.54 -18.32
C GLY A 437 -25.85 -31.72 -17.92
N LYS A 438 -26.50 -32.36 -18.90
CA LYS A 438 -27.43 -33.46 -18.68
C LYS A 438 -26.78 -34.82 -18.97
N LYS A 439 -27.40 -35.88 -18.43
CA LYS A 439 -27.06 -37.27 -18.74
C LYS A 439 -26.99 -37.49 -20.27
N SER A 440 -25.96 -38.21 -20.71
CA SER A 440 -25.71 -38.58 -22.10
C SER A 440 -25.31 -37.44 -23.05
N GLU A 441 -25.22 -36.20 -22.58
CA GLU A 441 -24.62 -35.13 -23.40
C GLU A 441 -23.10 -35.34 -23.55
N THR A 442 -22.54 -34.92 -24.67
CA THR A 442 -21.13 -35.16 -24.98
C THR A 442 -20.25 -33.92 -24.82
N ILE A 443 -18.97 -34.11 -24.49
CA ILE A 443 -17.94 -33.06 -24.48
C ILE A 443 -16.81 -33.51 -25.42
N LYS A 444 -16.41 -32.63 -26.34
CA LYS A 444 -15.37 -32.88 -27.35
C LYS A 444 -14.57 -31.61 -27.63
N PHE A 445 -13.53 -31.35 -26.84
CA PHE A 445 -12.66 -30.19 -27.04
C PHE A 445 -11.54 -30.44 -28.05
N TYR A 446 -11.35 -29.51 -28.98
CA TYR A 446 -10.27 -29.51 -29.99
C TYR A 446 -9.91 -28.08 -30.44
N VAL A 447 -8.80 -27.91 -31.15
CA VAL A 447 -8.39 -26.62 -31.75
C VAL A 447 -8.96 -26.54 -33.15
N GLU A 448 -9.93 -25.66 -33.38
CA GLU A 448 -10.63 -25.63 -34.68
C GLU A 448 -9.77 -25.04 -35.82
N TYR A 449 -8.97 -24.01 -35.55
CA TYR A 449 -8.02 -23.50 -36.54
C TYR A 449 -6.65 -23.19 -35.93
N ALA A 450 -5.60 -23.23 -36.74
CA ALA A 450 -4.25 -22.87 -36.32
C ALA A 450 -4.16 -21.49 -35.62
N ALA A 451 -4.94 -20.51 -36.09
CA ALA A 451 -4.98 -19.17 -35.50
C ALA A 451 -5.52 -19.13 -34.06
N ASP A 452 -6.21 -20.17 -33.60
CA ASP A 452 -6.69 -20.27 -32.22
C ASP A 452 -5.55 -20.44 -31.21
N VAL A 453 -4.34 -20.76 -31.69
CA VAL A 453 -3.13 -20.87 -30.89
C VAL A 453 -2.17 -19.76 -31.28
N LEU A 454 -1.68 -19.00 -30.29
CA LEU A 454 -0.64 -18.02 -30.47
C LEU A 454 0.51 -18.32 -29.50
N GLY A 455 1.70 -18.57 -30.04
CA GLY A 455 2.93 -18.52 -29.28
C GLY A 455 3.93 -17.57 -29.94
N ILE A 456 4.58 -16.73 -29.14
CA ILE A 456 5.57 -15.76 -29.59
C ILE A 456 6.96 -16.36 -29.47
N GLY A 457 7.73 -16.34 -30.55
CA GLY A 457 9.12 -16.80 -30.57
C GLY A 457 10.04 -15.94 -29.71
N ASP A 458 10.88 -16.58 -28.90
CA ASP A 458 11.86 -15.91 -28.03
C ASP A 458 12.99 -15.25 -28.86
N GLN A 459 13.26 -15.72 -30.09
CA GLN A 459 14.37 -15.21 -30.89
C GLN A 459 14.01 -13.92 -31.65
N TYR A 460 12.82 -13.87 -32.26
CA TYR A 460 12.41 -12.77 -33.12
C TYR A 460 11.25 -11.93 -32.57
N GLY A 461 10.59 -12.39 -31.50
CA GLY A 461 9.46 -11.66 -30.89
C GLY A 461 8.16 -11.68 -31.71
N TYR A 462 8.09 -12.52 -32.75
CA TYR A 462 6.91 -12.66 -33.62
C TYR A 462 6.20 -14.00 -33.40
N GLY A 463 4.92 -14.06 -33.78
CA GLY A 463 4.12 -15.26 -33.58
C GLY A 463 4.55 -16.41 -34.49
N MET A 464 4.59 -17.60 -33.90
CA MET A 464 5.02 -18.84 -34.53
C MET A 464 3.82 -19.54 -35.19
N LYS A 465 4.03 -20.13 -36.38
CA LYS A 465 2.98 -20.89 -37.07
C LYS A 465 2.63 -22.16 -36.31
N ALA A 466 1.37 -22.29 -35.89
CA ALA A 466 0.87 -23.51 -35.25
C ALA A 466 0.41 -24.54 -36.29
N THR A 467 0.94 -25.76 -36.19
CA THR A 467 0.46 -26.94 -36.91
C THR A 467 -0.32 -27.80 -35.94
N ILE A 468 -1.63 -27.98 -36.18
CA ILE A 468 -2.49 -28.84 -35.37
C ILE A 468 -2.49 -30.24 -36.00
N THR A 469 -2.36 -31.29 -35.20
CA THR A 469 -2.29 -32.68 -35.67
C THR A 469 -3.02 -33.57 -34.68
N ASP A 470 -3.97 -34.38 -35.14
CA ASP A 470 -4.73 -35.29 -34.29
C ASP A 470 -5.52 -34.58 -33.17
N PHE A 471 -5.79 -33.27 -33.30
CA PHE A 471 -6.50 -32.41 -32.32
C PHE A 471 -7.30 -31.27 -32.96
N ASP A 472 -7.80 -31.46 -34.17
CA ASP A 472 -8.41 -30.39 -34.98
C ASP A 472 -9.90 -30.57 -35.29
N SER A 473 -10.53 -31.66 -34.80
CA SER A 473 -11.95 -31.91 -35.05
C SER A 473 -12.64 -32.73 -33.95
N SER A 474 -13.97 -32.78 -34.02
CA SER A 474 -14.80 -33.61 -33.14
C SER A 474 -14.80 -35.11 -33.53
N ALA A 475 -13.97 -35.52 -34.48
CA ALA A 475 -13.90 -36.89 -34.94
C ALA A 475 -13.27 -37.80 -33.89
N THR A 476 -13.66 -39.08 -33.90
CA THR A 476 -13.05 -40.09 -33.03
C THR A 476 -11.57 -40.24 -33.36
N GLY A 477 -10.71 -39.99 -32.38
CA GLY A 477 -9.24 -39.94 -32.57
C GLY A 477 -8.71 -38.52 -32.37
N GLU A 478 -9.41 -37.52 -32.89
CA GLU A 478 -9.03 -36.10 -32.94
C GLU A 478 -9.47 -35.29 -31.69
N SER A 479 -10.31 -35.86 -30.83
CA SER A 479 -10.68 -35.25 -29.55
C SER A 479 -10.94 -36.32 -28.48
N HIS A 480 -11.05 -35.92 -27.22
CA HIS A 480 -11.53 -36.80 -26.15
C HIS A 480 -13.05 -36.81 -26.17
N ASN A 481 -13.65 -37.92 -26.58
CA ASN A 481 -15.11 -38.07 -26.70
C ASN A 481 -15.70 -38.49 -25.35
N LEU A 482 -16.03 -37.52 -24.51
CA LEU A 482 -16.58 -37.76 -23.18
C LEU A 482 -18.11 -37.73 -23.24
N THR A 483 -18.76 -38.55 -22.41
CA THR A 483 -20.22 -38.60 -22.24
C THR A 483 -20.57 -38.38 -20.76
N LEU A 484 -21.42 -37.39 -20.47
CA LEU A 484 -21.85 -37.07 -19.11
C LEU A 484 -22.65 -38.21 -18.49
N GLN A 485 -22.22 -38.62 -17.30
CA GLN A 485 -22.90 -39.64 -16.50
C GLN A 485 -23.77 -38.96 -15.45
N GLY A 486 -25.06 -39.26 -15.36
CA GLY A 486 -25.92 -38.64 -14.35
C GLY A 486 -27.19 -39.42 -14.04
N GLY A 487 -27.75 -39.16 -12.86
CA GLY A 487 -29.10 -39.52 -12.44
C GLY A 487 -30.02 -38.28 -12.39
N VAL A 488 -31.30 -38.47 -12.08
CA VAL A 488 -32.31 -37.41 -11.93
C VAL A 488 -32.21 -36.64 -10.61
N LEU A 489 -31.59 -37.21 -9.58
CA LEU A 489 -31.27 -36.58 -8.30
C LEU A 489 -29.76 -36.66 -8.04
N THR A 490 -29.11 -35.52 -7.85
CA THR A 490 -27.70 -35.43 -7.45
C THR A 490 -27.60 -34.96 -6.00
N ILE A 491 -26.81 -35.66 -5.19
CA ILE A 491 -26.51 -35.35 -3.78
C ILE A 491 -25.01 -35.03 -3.68
N THR A 492 -24.66 -33.98 -2.93
CA THR A 492 -23.24 -33.62 -2.74
C THR A 492 -22.99 -33.21 -1.31
N MET A 493 -21.96 -33.77 -0.66
CA MET A 493 -21.49 -33.31 0.65
C MET A 493 -20.63 -32.06 0.48
N ASN A 494 -20.95 -31.01 1.23
CA ASN A 494 -20.38 -29.67 1.08
C ASN A 494 -19.57 -29.21 2.31
N GLY A 495 -19.40 -30.05 3.33
CA GLY A 495 -18.66 -29.73 4.55
C GLY A 495 -19.48 -29.96 5.83
N PRO A 496 -19.27 -29.18 6.91
CA PRO A 496 -18.16 -28.25 7.14
C PRO A 496 -16.80 -28.96 7.09
N ASN A 497 -15.68 -28.24 6.99
CA ASN A 497 -14.36 -28.86 7.16
C ASN A 497 -14.26 -29.52 8.55
N ALA A 498 -13.42 -30.54 8.66
CA ALA A 498 -13.14 -31.15 9.96
C ALA A 498 -12.62 -30.08 10.93
N THR A 499 -13.19 -30.03 12.13
CA THR A 499 -12.90 -29.02 13.15
C THR A 499 -13.16 -29.56 14.55
N ASN A 500 -12.73 -28.82 15.56
CA ASN A 500 -13.09 -29.08 16.95
C ASN A 500 -14.42 -28.38 17.28
N VAL A 501 -15.21 -28.98 18.16
CA VAL A 501 -16.49 -28.48 18.66
C VAL A 501 -16.48 -28.57 20.19
N GLY A 502 -17.15 -27.63 20.85
CA GLY A 502 -17.21 -27.59 22.31
C GLY A 502 -17.89 -28.83 22.91
N THR A 503 -17.55 -29.12 24.18
CA THR A 503 -18.21 -30.16 25.00
C THR A 503 -19.66 -29.80 25.36
N THR A 504 -20.04 -28.54 25.25
CA THR A 504 -21.41 -28.08 25.45
C THR A 504 -21.71 -26.96 24.47
N THR A 505 -22.51 -27.22 23.44
CA THR A 505 -22.82 -26.28 22.36
C THR A 505 -24.25 -26.47 21.89
N SER A 506 -24.85 -25.42 21.33
CA SER A 506 -26.17 -25.51 20.68
C SER A 506 -26.04 -25.28 19.16
N ASP A 507 -26.93 -25.89 18.39
CA ASP A 507 -27.03 -25.78 16.93
C ASP A 507 -25.69 -26.01 16.18
N THR A 508 -24.86 -26.91 16.69
CA THR A 508 -23.56 -27.23 16.08
C THR A 508 -23.77 -27.89 14.74
N ILE A 509 -23.16 -27.34 13.70
CA ILE A 509 -23.27 -27.88 12.34
C ILE A 509 -22.38 -29.11 12.23
N LEU A 510 -22.99 -30.28 12.04
CA LEU A 510 -22.29 -31.56 11.95
C LEU A 510 -22.06 -32.00 10.49
N ALA A 511 -22.92 -31.58 9.57
CA ALA A 511 -22.80 -31.88 8.15
C ALA A 511 -23.53 -30.84 7.29
N ARG A 512 -23.05 -30.64 6.06
CA ARG A 512 -23.69 -29.87 5.00
C ARG A 512 -23.75 -30.70 3.73
N TYR A 513 -24.88 -30.65 3.05
CA TYR A 513 -25.08 -31.31 1.78
C TYR A 513 -26.10 -30.57 0.91
N SER A 514 -26.09 -30.84 -0.39
CA SER A 514 -27.04 -30.24 -1.32
C SER A 514 -27.73 -31.29 -2.18
N PHE A 515 -29.00 -31.06 -2.46
CA PHE A 515 -29.74 -31.78 -3.50
C PHE A 515 -29.91 -30.92 -4.75
N ALA A 516 -29.57 -31.47 -5.90
CA ALA A 516 -29.91 -30.90 -7.21
C ALA A 516 -30.77 -31.91 -7.96
N ALA A 517 -32.03 -31.55 -8.22
CA ALA A 517 -32.99 -32.43 -8.90
C ALA A 517 -33.27 -31.95 -10.33
N ALA A 518 -33.23 -32.84 -11.31
CA ALA A 518 -33.59 -32.54 -12.69
C ALA A 518 -35.11 -32.55 -12.93
N ASN A 519 -35.87 -33.19 -12.02
CA ASN A 519 -37.32 -33.24 -12.00
C ASN A 519 -37.82 -32.90 -10.60
N ASN A 520 -39.09 -32.49 -10.47
CA ASN A 520 -39.69 -32.28 -9.16
C ASN A 520 -39.81 -33.62 -8.41
N ILE A 521 -39.17 -33.70 -7.24
CA ILE A 521 -39.14 -34.91 -6.39
C ILE A 521 -39.66 -34.53 -5.01
N GLU A 522 -40.57 -35.33 -4.45
CA GLU A 522 -40.92 -35.25 -3.03
C GLU A 522 -40.05 -36.25 -2.27
N VAL A 523 -39.24 -35.73 -1.34
CA VAL A 523 -38.52 -36.55 -0.37
C VAL A 523 -39.45 -36.86 0.78
N LYS A 524 -39.56 -38.13 1.16
CA LYS A 524 -40.50 -38.58 2.20
C LYS A 524 -39.85 -39.24 3.39
N LYS A 525 -38.61 -39.66 3.24
CA LYS A 525 -37.81 -40.23 4.30
C LYS A 525 -36.39 -39.71 4.19
N THR A 526 -35.80 -39.36 5.32
CA THR A 526 -34.38 -39.04 5.43
C THR A 526 -33.81 -39.90 6.55
N ARG A 527 -32.76 -40.69 6.26
CA ARG A 527 -32.09 -41.51 7.27
C ARG A 527 -30.72 -40.91 7.57
N LEU A 528 -30.47 -40.64 8.84
CA LEU A 528 -29.19 -40.15 9.34
C LEU A 528 -28.56 -41.22 10.22
N VAL A 529 -27.23 -41.35 10.12
CA VAL A 529 -26.44 -42.29 10.90
C VAL A 529 -25.38 -41.52 11.68
N LEU A 530 -25.27 -41.81 12.98
CA LEU A 530 -24.29 -41.23 13.90
C LEU A 530 -23.15 -42.23 14.12
N CYS A 531 -21.92 -41.74 13.95
CA CYS A 531 -20.69 -42.51 14.06
C CYS A 531 -19.77 -41.93 15.14
N LEU A 532 -19.06 -42.81 15.85
CA LEU A 532 -18.15 -42.45 16.94
C LEU A 532 -16.75 -43.03 16.66
N ASP A 533 -15.73 -42.21 16.87
CA ASP A 533 -14.37 -42.63 17.19
C ASP A 533 -14.08 -42.21 18.63
N ASN A 534 -14.03 -43.23 19.49
CA ASN A 534 -13.86 -43.08 20.93
C ASN A 534 -12.39 -42.76 21.24
N LEU A 535 -12.15 -41.76 22.10
CA LEU A 535 -10.82 -41.26 22.47
C LEU A 535 -10.04 -40.56 21.34
N GLY A 536 -10.68 -40.26 20.21
CA GLY A 536 -10.06 -39.55 19.08
C GLY A 536 -8.87 -40.30 18.47
N SER A 537 -8.97 -41.63 18.41
CA SER A 537 -7.88 -42.53 18.05
C SER A 537 -7.55 -42.55 16.55
N GLY A 538 -8.41 -41.95 15.72
CA GLY A 538 -8.40 -42.05 14.27
C GLY A 538 -9.06 -43.33 13.74
N THR A 539 -9.67 -44.15 14.60
CA THR A 539 -10.35 -45.41 14.24
C THR A 539 -11.77 -45.43 14.83
N PHE A 540 -12.78 -45.59 13.98
CA PHE A 540 -14.17 -45.63 14.43
C PHE A 540 -14.49 -46.91 15.24
N THR A 541 -15.48 -46.82 16.12
CA THR A 541 -15.99 -47.91 16.95
C THR A 541 -17.47 -48.18 16.66
N ASN A 542 -17.97 -49.34 17.13
CA ASN A 542 -19.40 -49.64 17.08
C ASN A 542 -20.14 -48.73 18.07
N ALA A 543 -21.11 -47.97 17.57
CA ALA A 543 -21.81 -46.93 18.33
C ALA A 543 -23.34 -46.98 18.15
N ALA A 544 -23.90 -48.13 17.77
CA ALA A 544 -25.32 -48.38 17.69
C ALA A 544 -25.89 -48.85 19.04
N ALA A 545 -26.50 -47.94 19.82
CA ALA A 545 -27.23 -48.30 21.04
C ALA A 545 -28.73 -48.46 20.76
N THR A 546 -29.19 -49.69 20.54
CA THR A 546 -30.55 -49.97 20.08
C THR A 546 -31.66 -49.81 21.13
N THR A 547 -31.28 -49.54 22.40
CA THR A 547 -32.25 -49.34 23.50
C THR A 547 -32.36 -47.86 23.89
N ASN A 548 -31.23 -47.15 23.98
CA ASN A 548 -31.16 -45.82 24.60
C ASN A 548 -30.45 -44.75 23.75
N GLY A 549 -29.94 -45.08 22.56
CA GLY A 549 -29.34 -44.11 21.63
C GLY A 549 -28.16 -43.31 22.22
N TRP A 550 -28.11 -42.02 21.89
CA TRP A 550 -27.07 -41.05 22.25
C TRP A 550 -27.66 -39.89 23.07
N TYR A 551 -27.35 -39.78 24.36
CA TYR A 551 -27.92 -38.71 25.22
C TYR A 551 -27.17 -37.38 25.14
N ASP A 552 -25.89 -37.42 24.76
CA ASP A 552 -25.06 -36.22 24.68
C ASP A 552 -25.28 -35.42 23.39
N LEU A 553 -26.15 -35.92 22.49
CA LEU A 553 -26.63 -35.22 21.31
C LEU A 553 -28.14 -35.01 21.41
N GLU A 554 -28.56 -33.75 21.47
CA GLU A 554 -29.97 -33.33 21.55
C GLU A 554 -30.34 -32.53 20.28
N ASP A 555 -31.64 -32.35 20.02
CA ASP A 555 -32.16 -31.46 18.96
C ASP A 555 -31.58 -31.68 17.54
N ILE A 556 -31.33 -32.94 17.15
CA ILE A 556 -30.78 -33.27 15.82
C ILE A 556 -31.83 -32.96 14.76
N LYS A 557 -31.50 -32.05 13.83
CA LYS A 557 -32.43 -31.57 12.80
C LYS A 557 -31.72 -31.25 11.48
N VAL A 558 -32.46 -31.32 10.37
CA VAL A 558 -32.02 -30.86 9.05
C VAL A 558 -32.67 -29.51 8.76
N VAL A 559 -31.84 -28.52 8.49
CA VAL A 559 -32.25 -27.14 8.20
C VAL A 559 -31.92 -26.81 6.75
N ASP A 560 -32.87 -26.18 6.08
CA ASP A 560 -32.65 -25.53 4.79
C ASP A 560 -31.82 -24.27 4.99
N GLU A 561 -30.60 -24.23 4.45
CA GLU A 561 -29.67 -23.12 4.66
C GLU A 561 -30.11 -21.84 3.95
N ASP A 562 -30.92 -21.94 2.89
CA ASP A 562 -31.36 -20.78 2.12
C ASP A 562 -32.55 -20.08 2.81
N SER A 563 -33.44 -20.84 3.44
CA SER A 563 -34.64 -20.32 4.11
C SER A 563 -34.57 -20.28 5.64
N GLY A 564 -33.60 -20.98 6.26
CA GLY A 564 -33.51 -21.16 7.70
C GLY A 564 -34.58 -22.07 8.30
N THR A 565 -35.38 -22.74 7.48
CA THR A 565 -36.50 -23.59 7.93
C THR A 565 -36.01 -25.00 8.32
N VAL A 566 -36.53 -25.53 9.43
CA VAL A 566 -36.32 -26.93 9.81
C VAL A 566 -37.21 -27.82 8.93
N LEU A 567 -36.60 -28.73 8.17
CA LEU A 567 -37.32 -29.64 7.26
C LEU A 567 -37.50 -31.04 7.83
N VAL A 568 -36.55 -31.50 8.64
CA VAL A 568 -36.52 -32.85 9.20
C VAL A 568 -36.15 -32.77 10.68
N GLY A 569 -36.86 -33.50 11.53
CA GLY A 569 -36.71 -33.42 12.99
C GLY A 569 -37.46 -32.22 13.61
N PRO A 570 -37.07 -31.76 14.81
CA PRO A 570 -35.94 -32.23 15.60
C PRO A 570 -36.17 -33.57 16.28
N ALA A 571 -35.09 -34.28 16.58
CA ALA A 571 -35.12 -35.46 17.43
C ALA A 571 -33.85 -35.59 18.25
N ASP A 572 -33.99 -36.00 19.51
CA ASP A 572 -32.84 -36.27 20.36
C ASP A 572 -32.10 -37.54 19.88
N GLY A 573 -30.79 -37.56 20.08
CA GLY A 573 -29.92 -38.71 19.78
C GLY A 573 -30.37 -39.98 20.52
N SER A 574 -31.08 -39.85 21.65
CA SER A 574 -31.70 -40.96 22.37
C SER A 574 -32.70 -41.76 21.53
N THR A 575 -33.19 -41.16 20.44
CA THR A 575 -34.15 -41.79 19.51
C THR A 575 -33.49 -42.45 18.30
N PHE A 576 -32.16 -42.41 18.18
CA PHE A 576 -31.37 -43.10 17.16
C PHE A 576 -31.10 -44.54 17.60
N THR A 577 -32.14 -45.37 17.60
CA THR A 577 -32.10 -46.74 18.13
C THR A 577 -32.04 -47.83 17.05
N ALA A 578 -31.98 -47.47 15.76
CA ALA A 578 -31.73 -48.46 14.71
C ALA A 578 -30.21 -48.70 14.56
N SER A 579 -29.82 -49.93 14.25
CA SER A 579 -28.42 -50.29 14.00
C SER A 579 -28.15 -50.31 12.51
N GLU A 580 -27.14 -49.57 12.07
CA GLU A 580 -26.69 -49.54 10.67
C GLU A 580 -25.34 -50.25 10.52
N ALA A 581 -25.30 -51.38 9.83
CA ALA A 581 -24.17 -52.32 9.91
C ALA A 581 -22.89 -51.84 9.20
N THR A 582 -23.03 -50.99 8.19
CA THR A 582 -21.92 -50.52 7.34
C THR A 582 -21.89 -49.00 7.13
N GLY A 583 -22.79 -48.25 7.75
CA GLY A 583 -22.95 -46.80 7.51
C GLY A 583 -21.87 -45.91 8.14
N CYS A 584 -20.93 -46.47 8.92
CA CYS A 584 -19.80 -45.73 9.48
C CYS A 584 -18.45 -46.14 8.88
N PRO A 585 -17.45 -45.24 8.89
CA PRO A 585 -16.07 -45.58 8.53
C PRO A 585 -15.55 -46.82 9.29
N ASP A 586 -14.51 -47.46 8.77
CA ASP A 586 -13.93 -48.71 9.29
C ASP A 586 -14.90 -49.89 9.39
N SER A 587 -15.99 -49.82 8.61
CA SER A 587 -17.07 -50.82 8.58
C SER A 587 -17.66 -51.08 9.97
N LYS A 588 -17.86 -50.00 10.74
CA LYS A 588 -18.45 -50.05 12.08
C LYS A 588 -19.94 -49.80 12.06
N THR A 589 -20.60 -50.26 13.13
CA THR A 589 -22.04 -50.04 13.31
C THR A 589 -22.33 -48.63 13.80
N GLY A 590 -23.21 -47.92 13.12
CA GLY A 590 -23.69 -46.59 13.51
C GLY A 590 -25.10 -46.61 14.10
N ALA A 591 -25.43 -45.59 14.89
CA ALA A 591 -26.79 -45.38 15.38
C ALA A 591 -27.61 -44.63 14.33
N ALA A 592 -28.70 -45.22 13.84
CA ALA A 592 -29.50 -44.67 12.77
C ALA A 592 -30.90 -44.25 13.21
N LYS A 593 -31.45 -43.26 12.51
CA LYS A 593 -32.86 -42.87 12.60
C LYS A 593 -33.39 -42.51 11.24
N THR A 594 -34.53 -43.09 10.88
CA THR A 594 -35.31 -42.69 9.69
C THR A 594 -36.40 -41.71 10.11
N PHE A 595 -36.31 -40.51 9.59
CA PHE A 595 -37.36 -39.51 9.69
C PHE A 595 -38.36 -39.70 8.55
N THR A 596 -39.63 -39.35 8.79
CA THR A 596 -40.73 -39.46 7.81
C THR A 596 -41.29 -38.11 7.39
N ASP A 597 -40.58 -37.04 7.73
CA ASP A 597 -40.91 -35.68 7.33
C ASP A 597 -40.77 -35.57 5.80
N MET A 598 -41.72 -34.86 5.18
CA MET A 598 -41.79 -34.76 3.72
C MET A 598 -41.47 -33.34 3.26
N TYR A 599 -40.66 -33.22 2.22
CA TYR A 599 -40.33 -31.93 1.61
C TYR A 599 -40.03 -32.07 0.11
N ASP A 600 -40.30 -31.01 -0.65
CA ASP A 600 -40.13 -31.01 -2.09
C ASP A 600 -38.75 -30.51 -2.53
N LEU A 601 -38.27 -31.10 -3.61
CA LEU A 601 -37.15 -30.65 -4.43
C LEU A 601 -37.71 -30.19 -5.77
N VAL A 602 -37.43 -28.94 -6.13
CA VAL A 602 -37.91 -28.36 -7.39
C VAL A 602 -36.87 -28.59 -8.48
N ALA A 603 -37.34 -28.97 -9.67
CA ALA A 603 -36.50 -29.20 -10.83
C ALA A 603 -35.63 -27.98 -11.14
N SER A 604 -34.36 -28.23 -11.48
CA SER A 604 -33.35 -27.20 -11.81
C SER A 604 -33.06 -26.21 -10.68
N GLN A 605 -33.43 -26.54 -9.43
CA GLN A 605 -32.99 -25.81 -8.25
C GLN A 605 -32.08 -26.70 -7.40
N THR A 606 -31.02 -26.09 -6.86
CA THR A 606 -30.18 -26.71 -5.84
C THR A 606 -30.72 -26.29 -4.48
N ARG A 607 -30.98 -27.24 -3.60
CA ARG A 607 -31.42 -27.01 -2.22
C ARG A 607 -30.27 -27.32 -1.27
N ASN A 608 -29.83 -26.32 -0.51
CA ASN A 608 -28.72 -26.45 0.44
C ASN A 608 -29.24 -26.82 1.82
N LEU A 609 -28.71 -27.87 2.43
CA LEU A 609 -29.17 -28.44 3.68
C LEU A 609 -27.99 -28.61 4.66
N LYS A 610 -28.26 -28.36 5.94
CA LYS A 610 -27.32 -28.65 7.03
C LYS A 610 -27.96 -29.51 8.11
N VAL A 611 -27.15 -30.38 8.71
CA VAL A 611 -27.52 -31.12 9.93
C VAL A 611 -26.93 -30.38 11.12
N THR A 612 -27.77 -30.03 12.09
CA THR A 612 -27.38 -29.41 13.35
C THR A 612 -27.76 -30.28 14.53
N ALA A 613 -27.00 -30.20 15.62
CA ALA A 613 -27.32 -30.82 16.90
C ALA A 613 -26.80 -29.97 18.07
N ASP A 614 -27.45 -30.11 19.22
CA ASP A 614 -26.95 -29.64 20.50
C ASP A 614 -26.03 -30.71 21.09
N ILE A 615 -24.81 -30.33 21.48
CA ILE A 615 -23.84 -31.23 22.11
C ILE A 615 -23.82 -30.92 23.60
N LYS A 616 -23.88 -31.94 24.44
CA LYS A 616 -23.80 -31.81 25.90
C LYS A 616 -23.16 -33.05 26.50
N THR A 617 -21.83 -33.09 26.55
CA THR A 617 -21.07 -34.22 27.11
C THR A 617 -21.38 -34.43 28.60
N GLY A 618 -21.47 -35.69 29.03
CA GLY A 618 -21.72 -36.03 30.44
C GLY A 618 -23.19 -35.90 30.85
N ASN A 619 -24.11 -35.85 29.88
CA ASN A 619 -25.54 -35.90 30.13
C ASN A 619 -25.94 -37.31 30.55
N THR A 620 -26.35 -37.50 31.80
CA THR A 620 -26.66 -38.83 32.33
C THR A 620 -28.13 -39.24 32.19
N ASN A 621 -29.02 -38.30 31.82
CA ASN A 621 -30.49 -38.44 31.69
C ASN A 621 -31.17 -39.52 32.57
N GLY A 622 -30.69 -39.71 33.81
CA GLY A 622 -31.22 -40.68 34.77
C GLY A 622 -31.02 -42.18 34.46
N THR A 623 -30.28 -42.59 33.43
CA THR A 623 -30.12 -44.02 33.05
C THR A 623 -28.76 -44.59 33.42
N THR A 624 -28.73 -45.80 33.97
CA THR A 624 -27.52 -46.58 34.20
C THR A 624 -27.32 -47.59 33.05
N ASP A 625 -26.35 -47.31 32.16
CA ASP A 625 -25.43 -48.32 31.57
C ASP A 625 -25.71 -48.96 30.18
N THR A 626 -26.40 -48.30 29.22
CA THR A 626 -26.44 -48.81 27.82
C THR A 626 -26.50 -47.75 26.69
N ALA A 627 -26.34 -46.46 26.99
CA ALA A 627 -26.32 -45.39 25.98
C ALA A 627 -24.89 -45.05 25.55
N VAL A 628 -24.74 -44.44 24.37
CA VAL A 628 -23.47 -43.87 23.93
C VAL A 628 -23.29 -42.49 24.56
N ALA A 629 -22.19 -42.31 25.28
CA ALA A 629 -21.76 -41.05 25.88
C ALA A 629 -20.53 -40.51 25.13
N LEU A 630 -20.35 -39.19 25.15
CA LEU A 630 -19.28 -38.44 24.52
C LEU A 630 -18.33 -37.85 25.57
N ASP A 631 -17.04 -37.89 25.26
CA ASP A 631 -15.96 -37.24 26.02
C ASP A 631 -15.25 -36.16 25.16
N SER A 632 -14.50 -35.29 25.84
CA SER A 632 -13.71 -34.15 25.37
C SER A 632 -12.55 -34.46 24.41
N THR A 633 -12.48 -35.69 23.90
CA THR A 633 -11.51 -36.15 22.89
C THR A 633 -12.17 -36.94 21.76
N ASP A 634 -13.46 -37.22 21.86
CA ASP A 634 -14.15 -38.06 20.89
C ASP A 634 -14.30 -37.38 19.54
N ILE A 635 -14.39 -38.17 18.48
CA ILE A 635 -14.71 -37.68 17.14
C ILE A 635 -16.08 -38.21 16.76
N ILE A 636 -17.00 -37.30 16.44
CA ILE A 636 -18.33 -37.63 15.94
C ILE A 636 -18.43 -37.34 14.45
N LYS A 637 -19.29 -38.09 13.77
CA LYS A 637 -19.60 -37.89 12.37
C LYS A 637 -21.06 -38.21 12.09
N VAL A 638 -21.68 -37.39 11.24
CA VAL A 638 -23.00 -37.67 10.66
C VAL A 638 -22.82 -38.19 9.24
N VAL A 639 -23.50 -39.29 8.93
CA VAL A 639 -23.60 -39.87 7.59
C VAL A 639 -25.03 -39.76 7.13
N LEU A 640 -25.22 -39.23 5.91
CA LEU A 640 -26.49 -39.28 5.20
C LEU A 640 -26.53 -40.62 4.47
N ASP A 641 -27.48 -41.46 4.87
CA ASP A 641 -27.67 -42.76 4.25
C ASP A 641 -28.21 -42.61 2.81
N GLY A 642 -27.69 -43.44 1.91
CA GLY A 642 -27.95 -43.36 0.47
C GLY A 642 -29.40 -43.69 0.11
N TYR A 643 -30.00 -42.89 -0.78
CA TYR A 643 -31.42 -43.05 -1.15
C TYR A 643 -31.72 -44.23 -2.10
N GLY A 644 -30.68 -44.92 -2.63
CA GLY A 644 -30.84 -46.09 -3.50
C GLY A 644 -30.15 -47.35 -2.98
N GLU A 645 -29.75 -47.36 -1.70
CA GLU A 645 -29.22 -48.54 -1.02
C GLU A 645 -30.33 -49.58 -0.73
N ALA A 646 -29.99 -50.87 -0.84
CA ALA A 646 -30.94 -51.98 -0.68
C ALA A 646 -31.28 -52.32 0.79
N ASP A 647 -30.63 -51.66 1.75
CA ASP A 647 -30.73 -51.95 3.18
C ASP A 647 -32.06 -51.47 3.81
N LEU A 648 -32.71 -50.48 3.21
CA LEU A 648 -34.09 -50.17 3.53
C LEU A 648 -34.98 -51.27 2.89
N SER A 649 -35.62 -52.11 3.70
CA SER A 649 -36.50 -53.16 3.18
C SER A 649 -37.62 -52.56 2.32
N GLY A 650 -37.54 -52.75 0.99
CA GLY A 650 -38.56 -52.36 0.02
C GLY A 650 -38.32 -51.06 -0.77
N THR A 651 -37.13 -50.45 -0.76
CA THR A 651 -36.95 -49.03 -1.14
C THR A 651 -36.18 -48.66 -2.40
N SER A 652 -35.57 -49.60 -3.14
CA SER A 652 -35.08 -49.25 -4.49
C SER A 652 -36.31 -49.08 -5.40
N GLY A 653 -36.53 -47.86 -5.89
CA GLY A 653 -37.72 -47.53 -6.67
C GLY A 653 -39.02 -47.58 -5.84
N ASP A 654 -39.00 -47.10 -4.58
CA ASP A 654 -40.20 -46.98 -3.73
C ASP A 654 -40.69 -45.53 -3.56
N VAL A 655 -41.98 -45.34 -3.86
CA VAL A 655 -42.73 -44.09 -3.67
C VAL A 655 -42.84 -43.68 -2.20
N ALA A 656 -42.50 -44.55 -1.25
CA ALA A 656 -42.44 -44.24 0.17
C ALA A 656 -41.13 -43.56 0.60
N VAL A 657 -40.12 -43.47 -0.28
CA VAL A 657 -38.83 -42.81 -0.01
C VAL A 657 -38.66 -41.56 -0.87
N LEU A 658 -38.66 -41.73 -2.20
CA LEU A 658 -38.56 -40.67 -3.19
C LEU A 658 -39.61 -40.90 -4.27
N LYS A 659 -40.42 -39.89 -4.57
CA LYS A 659 -41.37 -39.96 -5.69
C LYS A 659 -41.27 -38.73 -6.58
N TYR A 660 -41.50 -38.93 -7.87
CA TYR A 660 -41.78 -37.85 -8.80
C TYR A 660 -43.15 -37.23 -8.47
N THR A 661 -43.21 -35.92 -8.23
CA THR A 661 -44.47 -35.26 -7.83
C THR A 661 -45.50 -35.25 -8.96
N GLY A 662 -45.05 -35.19 -10.22
CA GLY A 662 -45.93 -35.14 -11.39
C GLY A 662 -46.53 -36.48 -11.81
N THR A 663 -45.88 -37.60 -11.50
CA THR A 663 -46.31 -38.95 -11.93
C THR A 663 -46.65 -39.87 -10.77
N SER A 664 -46.28 -39.52 -9.54
CA SER A 664 -46.38 -40.37 -8.34
C SER A 664 -45.68 -41.73 -8.50
N THR A 665 -44.71 -41.84 -9.41
CA THR A 665 -43.83 -42.99 -9.54
C THR A 665 -42.58 -42.78 -8.71
N ALA A 666 -41.93 -43.87 -8.30
CA ALA A 666 -40.70 -43.76 -7.54
C ALA A 666 -39.56 -43.20 -8.41
N VAL A 667 -38.58 -42.58 -7.74
CA VAL A 667 -37.29 -42.27 -8.36
C VAL A 667 -36.47 -43.55 -8.39
N ASP A 668 -35.94 -43.91 -9.56
CA ASP A 668 -35.12 -45.12 -9.73
C ASP A 668 -33.76 -44.95 -9.04
N ASP A 669 -33.15 -46.03 -8.54
CA ASP A 669 -31.83 -45.92 -7.89
C ASP A 669 -30.76 -45.44 -8.86
N SER A 670 -30.86 -45.85 -10.14
CA SER A 670 -29.92 -45.45 -11.18
C SER A 670 -30.07 -43.98 -11.56
N ASP A 671 -31.14 -43.35 -11.08
CA ASP A 671 -31.41 -41.94 -11.16
C ASP A 671 -30.95 -41.17 -9.90
N VAL A 672 -30.31 -41.80 -8.90
CA VAL A 672 -29.70 -41.12 -7.75
C VAL A 672 -28.17 -41.16 -7.84
N VAL A 673 -27.49 -40.01 -7.72
CA VAL A 673 -26.03 -39.92 -7.79
C VAL A 673 -25.45 -39.06 -6.66
N PRO A 674 -24.49 -39.55 -5.87
CA PRO A 674 -24.08 -40.94 -5.79
C PRO A 674 -25.21 -41.81 -5.20
N ASN A 675 -25.33 -43.04 -5.67
CA ASN A 675 -26.14 -44.06 -5.02
C ASN A 675 -25.26 -44.82 -4.01
N ALA A 676 -24.91 -44.15 -2.91
CA ALA A 676 -24.13 -44.69 -1.79
C ALA A 676 -24.28 -43.76 -0.58
N ASP A 677 -23.91 -44.24 0.61
CA ASP A 677 -23.84 -43.42 1.81
C ASP A 677 -22.86 -42.24 1.67
N LEU A 678 -23.31 -41.06 2.10
CA LEU A 678 -22.53 -39.83 2.03
C LEU A 678 -22.05 -39.45 3.43
N SER A 679 -20.76 -39.66 3.65
CA SER A 679 -20.10 -39.41 4.94
C SER A 679 -19.75 -37.93 5.11
N GLY A 680 -20.14 -37.34 6.25
CA GLY A 680 -19.66 -36.02 6.66
C GLY A 680 -18.18 -36.02 7.07
N ASN A 681 -17.68 -34.84 7.43
CA ASN A 681 -16.33 -34.69 7.96
C ASN A 681 -16.28 -35.00 9.47
N ASN A 682 -15.07 -35.22 9.99
CA ASN A 682 -14.85 -35.52 11.41
C ASN A 682 -15.03 -34.25 12.26
N MET A 683 -15.82 -34.33 13.33
CA MET A 683 -15.99 -33.26 14.31
C MET A 683 -15.42 -33.73 15.65
N THR A 684 -14.35 -33.09 16.12
CA THR A 684 -13.65 -33.50 17.35
C THR A 684 -14.21 -32.74 18.55
N ILE A 685 -14.70 -33.41 19.57
CA ILE A 685 -15.12 -32.77 20.81
C ILE A 685 -13.88 -32.25 21.54
N GLN A 686 -13.92 -31.03 22.06
CA GLN A 686 -12.85 -30.42 22.83
C GLN A 686 -13.41 -29.48 23.90
N SER A 687 -12.80 -29.42 25.09
CA SER A 687 -13.12 -28.42 26.10
C SER A 687 -12.59 -27.02 25.76
N SER A 688 -13.33 -25.99 26.18
CA SER A 688 -12.89 -24.59 26.14
C SER A 688 -11.64 -24.42 27.02
N SER A 689 -10.58 -23.79 26.50
CA SER A 689 -9.36 -23.51 27.26
C SER A 689 -8.73 -22.17 26.89
N LEU A 690 -8.11 -21.51 27.87
CA LEU A 690 -7.37 -20.25 27.69
C LEU A 690 -5.89 -20.47 28.02
N THR A 691 -4.96 -20.16 27.12
CA THR A 691 -3.51 -20.27 27.38
C THR A 691 -2.86 -18.90 27.34
N LEU A 692 -1.94 -18.64 28.27
CA LEU A 692 -1.20 -17.38 28.36
C LEU A 692 0.23 -17.51 27.82
N GLY A 693 0.78 -16.44 27.26
CA GLY A 693 2.18 -16.37 26.86
C GLY A 693 2.76 -14.96 26.99
N LEU A 694 4.09 -14.85 26.97
CA LEU A 694 4.75 -13.54 26.90
C LEU A 694 4.77 -13.05 25.45
N SER A 695 4.37 -11.80 25.24
CA SER A 695 4.53 -11.16 23.94
C SER A 695 5.99 -10.75 23.72
N SER A 696 6.46 -10.76 22.47
CA SER A 696 7.80 -10.26 22.10
C SER A 696 7.93 -8.74 22.20
N SER A 697 6.83 -8.01 22.42
CA SER A 697 6.79 -6.56 22.58
C SER A 697 5.74 -6.17 23.64
N PRO A 698 6.05 -5.21 24.54
CA PRO A 698 7.25 -4.38 24.62
C PRO A 698 8.49 -5.14 25.16
N THR A 699 9.68 -4.60 24.89
CA THR A 699 10.96 -5.06 25.48
C THR A 699 11.40 -4.15 26.62
N SER A 700 12.26 -4.66 27.50
CA SER A 700 12.81 -3.89 28.63
C SER A 700 13.41 -2.56 28.15
N THR A 701 12.92 -1.46 28.72
CA THR A 701 13.23 -0.09 28.29
C THR A 701 13.36 0.83 29.50
N THR A 702 14.17 1.88 29.37
CA THR A 702 14.31 2.94 30.38
C THR A 702 13.38 4.11 30.10
N TYR A 703 12.64 4.52 31.13
CA TYR A 703 11.79 5.70 31.11
C TYR A 703 12.14 6.60 32.30
N VAL A 704 11.94 7.90 32.12
CA VAL A 704 12.11 8.85 33.22
C VAL A 704 10.83 8.90 34.04
N LYS A 705 10.94 9.19 35.34
CA LYS A 705 9.78 9.49 36.20
C LYS A 705 8.84 10.53 35.55
N GLY A 706 7.55 10.43 35.85
CA GLY A 706 6.51 11.30 35.30
C GLY A 706 6.06 10.98 33.88
N THR A 707 6.73 10.05 33.18
CA THR A 707 6.29 9.62 31.84
C THR A 707 4.94 8.90 31.90
N SER A 708 3.98 9.34 31.10
CA SER A 708 2.65 8.73 30.99
C SER A 708 2.51 7.80 29.80
N GLY A 709 1.69 6.75 29.93
CA GLY A 709 1.26 5.89 28.82
C GLY A 709 2.34 4.97 28.28
N ILE A 710 3.29 4.55 29.11
CA ILE A 710 4.36 3.64 28.70
C ILE A 710 3.84 2.21 28.59
N ASP A 711 4.40 1.44 27.66
CA ASP A 711 4.09 0.02 27.50
C ASP A 711 4.95 -0.80 28.47
N ALA A 712 4.34 -1.38 29.51
CA ALA A 712 5.06 -2.06 30.58
C ALA A 712 5.28 -3.55 30.29
N VAL A 713 4.23 -4.27 29.86
CA VAL A 713 4.32 -5.69 29.48
C VAL A 713 3.19 -6.05 28.51
N GLY A 714 3.45 -7.04 27.65
CA GLY A 714 2.47 -7.62 26.73
C GLY A 714 2.30 -9.11 27.02
N ILE A 715 1.07 -9.56 27.23
CA ILE A 715 0.74 -10.96 27.53
C ILE A 715 -0.23 -11.45 26.45
N THR A 716 0.08 -12.55 25.79
CA THR A 716 -0.82 -13.18 24.82
C THR A 716 -1.84 -14.07 25.53
N PHE A 717 -3.07 -14.05 25.04
CA PHE A 717 -4.20 -14.83 25.50
C PHE A 717 -4.75 -15.61 24.30
N ALA A 718 -4.69 -16.94 24.35
CA ALA A 718 -5.09 -17.81 23.25
C ALA A 718 -6.27 -18.70 23.65
N ALA A 719 -7.38 -18.60 22.91
CA ALA A 719 -8.54 -19.48 23.08
C ALA A 719 -8.37 -20.76 22.23
N SER A 720 -8.83 -21.91 22.74
CA SER A 720 -8.92 -23.13 21.93
C SER A 720 -9.95 -22.98 20.80
N LEU A 721 -9.96 -23.94 19.86
CA LEU A 721 -10.94 -23.96 18.77
C LEU A 721 -12.37 -24.28 19.24
N ALA A 722 -12.55 -24.65 20.51
CA ALA A 722 -13.83 -25.10 21.06
C ALA A 722 -14.87 -23.98 21.18
N SER A 723 -14.47 -22.78 21.60
CA SER A 723 -15.40 -21.66 21.84
C SER A 723 -14.69 -20.30 21.88
N ASP A 724 -15.47 -19.25 21.63
CA ASP A 724 -15.04 -17.88 21.94
C ASP A 724 -15.00 -17.71 23.46
N LEU A 725 -14.01 -16.96 23.94
CA LEU A 725 -13.84 -16.66 25.36
C LEU A 725 -14.00 -15.16 25.63
N LYS A 726 -14.89 -14.80 26.55
CA LYS A 726 -14.98 -13.45 27.09
C LYS A 726 -14.22 -13.39 28.41
N VAL A 727 -13.08 -12.73 28.43
CA VAL A 727 -12.30 -12.49 29.66
C VAL A 727 -13.05 -11.49 30.53
N THR A 728 -13.33 -11.88 31.77
CA THR A 728 -14.13 -11.11 32.73
C THR A 728 -13.30 -10.48 33.83
N ASP A 729 -12.25 -11.16 34.30
CA ASP A 729 -11.39 -10.66 35.37
C ASP A 729 -9.91 -10.91 35.05
N ILE A 730 -9.08 -9.92 35.36
CA ILE A 730 -7.62 -9.99 35.26
C ILE A 730 -7.03 -9.36 36.52
N THR A 731 -6.22 -10.12 37.25
CA THR A 731 -5.39 -9.62 38.35
C THR A 731 -3.93 -9.62 37.91
N LEU A 732 -3.32 -8.43 37.84
CA LEU A 732 -1.87 -8.32 37.62
C LEU A 732 -1.16 -8.27 38.97
N THR A 733 0.01 -8.90 39.05
CA THR A 733 0.94 -8.76 40.17
C THR A 733 2.11 -7.91 39.72
N GLY A 734 2.37 -6.82 40.44
CA GLY A 734 3.51 -5.94 40.23
C GLY A 734 4.71 -6.39 41.05
N TYR A 735 5.89 -6.33 40.45
CA TYR A 735 7.16 -6.62 41.10
C TYR A 735 8.07 -5.40 41.01
N VAL A 736 8.92 -5.18 42.02
CA VAL A 736 9.81 -4.01 42.12
C VAL A 736 11.20 -4.42 42.61
N LYS A 737 12.21 -3.62 42.26
CA LYS A 737 13.57 -3.75 42.79
C LYS A 737 14.25 -2.39 42.93
N ASP A 738 14.87 -2.15 44.08
CA ASP A 738 15.82 -1.05 44.32
C ASP A 738 17.20 -1.37 43.76
N GLU A 739 17.68 -0.51 42.84
CA GLU A 739 18.95 -0.57 42.11
C GLU A 739 19.38 -2.00 41.68
N SER A 740 20.61 -2.20 41.21
CA SER A 740 21.02 -3.42 40.49
C SER A 740 20.72 -4.74 41.23
N GLY A 741 20.06 -5.67 40.54
CA GLY A 741 19.82 -7.05 40.98
C GLY A 741 18.85 -7.77 40.02
N ASP A 742 19.00 -9.09 39.88
CA ASP A 742 18.17 -9.87 38.94
C ASP A 742 16.83 -10.34 39.54
N THR A 743 16.69 -10.33 40.87
CA THR A 743 15.49 -10.80 41.56
C THR A 743 14.65 -9.62 42.08
N LEU A 744 13.46 -9.47 41.50
CA LEU A 744 12.42 -8.53 41.91
C LEU A 744 11.59 -9.09 43.08
N ALA A 745 11.04 -8.19 43.89
CA ALA A 745 10.14 -8.51 44.99
C ALA A 745 8.70 -8.11 44.67
N VAL A 746 7.72 -8.85 45.19
CA VAL A 746 6.29 -8.56 44.97
C VAL A 746 5.88 -7.28 45.70
N GLY A 747 5.42 -6.28 44.96
CA GLY A 747 4.83 -5.04 45.47
C GLY A 747 5.78 -4.07 46.18
N VAL A 748 6.60 -4.55 47.12
CA VAL A 748 7.53 -3.79 47.97
C VAL A 748 8.90 -4.44 47.92
N ASP A 749 9.96 -3.64 47.77
CA ASP A 749 11.33 -4.17 47.76
C ASP A 749 11.70 -4.79 49.13
N THR A 750 12.54 -5.82 49.08
CA THR A 750 12.94 -6.60 50.28
C THR A 750 14.03 -5.93 51.10
N ASN A 751 14.83 -5.05 50.50
CA ASN A 751 15.94 -4.34 51.12
C ASN A 751 15.57 -2.88 51.45
N ASP A 752 14.64 -2.27 50.70
CA ASP A 752 14.10 -0.94 50.96
C ASP A 752 12.57 -0.90 50.91
N SER A 753 11.92 -0.91 52.08
CA SER A 753 10.46 -0.81 52.19
C SER A 753 9.86 0.51 51.68
N SER A 754 10.68 1.52 51.41
CA SER A 754 10.26 2.77 50.76
C SER A 754 10.14 2.65 49.24
N VAL A 755 10.62 1.55 48.65
CA VAL A 755 10.51 1.25 47.22
C VAL A 755 9.34 0.31 47.00
N THR A 756 8.30 0.80 46.33
CA THR A 756 7.10 0.03 46.03
C THR A 756 6.69 0.22 44.58
N VAL A 757 5.98 -0.74 43.99
CA VAL A 757 5.44 -0.57 42.62
C VAL A 757 4.54 0.66 42.57
N GLY A 758 3.72 0.88 43.60
CA GLY A 758 2.87 2.08 43.71
C GLY A 758 3.63 3.39 43.87
N ASN A 759 4.89 3.36 44.30
CA ASN A 759 5.75 4.55 44.33
C ASN A 759 6.30 4.90 42.96
N LEU A 760 6.51 3.93 42.06
CA LEU A 760 6.98 4.15 40.69
C LEU A 760 5.84 4.32 39.69
N VAL A 761 4.70 3.67 39.92
CA VAL A 761 3.57 3.59 38.99
C VAL A 761 2.35 4.29 39.60
N SER A 762 1.89 5.35 38.94
CA SER A 762 0.73 6.15 39.36
C SER A 762 -0.59 5.65 38.79
N ALA A 763 -0.58 4.96 37.65
CA ALA A 763 -1.76 4.33 37.05
C ALA A 763 -1.39 3.15 36.17
N VAL A 764 -2.31 2.18 36.04
CA VAL A 764 -2.20 1.02 35.15
C VAL A 764 -3.50 0.90 34.36
N LYS A 765 -3.39 0.66 33.05
CA LYS A 765 -4.50 0.49 32.11
C LYS A 765 -4.27 -0.74 31.25
N LEU A 766 -5.36 -1.39 30.85
CA LEU A 766 -5.37 -2.55 29.96
C LEU A 766 -5.83 -2.15 28.57
N TYR A 767 -5.08 -2.55 27.54
CA TYR A 767 -5.41 -2.35 26.14
C TYR A 767 -5.38 -3.67 25.38
N ASP A 768 -6.22 -3.78 24.36
CA ASP A 768 -6.07 -4.80 23.33
C ASP A 768 -4.92 -4.34 22.44
N GLY A 769 -3.79 -5.03 22.54
CA GLY A 769 -2.53 -4.63 21.94
C GLY A 769 -2.44 -4.88 20.44
N ASP A 770 -3.44 -5.52 19.84
CA ASP A 770 -3.53 -5.77 18.40
C ASP A 770 -4.35 -4.65 17.72
N SER A 771 -5.46 -4.26 18.34
CA SER A 771 -6.34 -3.18 17.85
C SER A 771 -6.00 -1.79 18.40
N GLY A 772 -5.26 -1.71 19.51
CA GLY A 772 -5.04 -0.48 20.26
C GLY A 772 -6.25 -0.02 21.10
N ALA A 773 -7.33 -0.80 21.15
CA ALA A 773 -8.54 -0.45 21.89
C ALA A 773 -8.33 -0.52 23.41
N LEU A 774 -8.94 0.40 24.15
CA LEU A 774 -8.93 0.37 25.61
C LEU A 774 -9.84 -0.77 26.10
N ILE A 775 -9.29 -1.68 26.93
CA ILE A 775 -10.06 -2.73 27.62
C ILE A 775 -10.60 -2.18 28.94
N SER A 776 -9.72 -1.59 29.76
CA SER A 776 -10.11 -0.98 31.02
C SER A 776 -9.06 0.03 31.48
N GLU A 777 -9.51 1.18 31.98
CA GLU A 777 -8.63 2.21 32.53
C GLU A 777 -8.69 2.36 34.05
N THR A 778 -9.69 1.77 34.70
CA THR A 778 -9.91 1.90 36.14
C THR A 778 -9.89 0.53 36.78
N PRO A 779 -8.87 0.20 37.60
CA PRO A 779 -8.88 -1.04 38.37
C PRO A 779 -9.97 -0.99 39.44
N SER A 780 -10.58 -2.14 39.72
CA SER A 780 -11.52 -2.32 40.83
C SER A 780 -10.83 -2.32 42.21
N SER A 781 -9.54 -2.69 42.25
CA SER A 781 -8.69 -2.63 43.45
C SER A 781 -7.25 -2.39 43.04
N ASN A 782 -6.53 -1.54 43.77
CA ASN A 782 -5.11 -1.23 43.54
C ASN A 782 -4.34 -1.35 44.86
N ASN A 783 -3.53 -2.40 45.00
CA ASN A 783 -2.71 -2.71 46.16
C ASN A 783 -1.21 -2.70 45.82
N LEU A 784 -0.79 -1.92 44.82
CA LEU A 784 0.60 -1.85 44.33
C LEU A 784 1.60 -1.30 45.37
N ASN A 785 1.12 -0.66 46.43
CA ASN A 785 1.91 -0.16 47.56
C ASN A 785 1.97 -1.14 48.75
N SER A 786 1.46 -2.37 48.58
CA SER A 786 1.39 -3.39 49.62
C SER A 786 2.25 -4.60 49.27
N THR A 787 2.50 -5.48 50.24
CA THR A 787 3.26 -6.72 50.04
C THR A 787 2.58 -7.73 49.11
N THR A 788 1.32 -7.50 48.70
CA THR A 788 0.68 -8.35 47.67
C THR A 788 0.93 -7.84 46.26
N GLY A 789 1.24 -6.55 46.07
CA GLY A 789 1.54 -5.97 44.77
C GLY A 789 0.44 -6.12 43.70
N THR A 790 -0.80 -6.44 44.09
CA THR A 790 -1.87 -6.81 43.14
C THR A 790 -2.67 -5.60 42.65
N ILE A 791 -3.10 -5.64 41.39
CA ILE A 791 -4.11 -4.75 40.82
C ILE A 791 -5.16 -5.57 40.07
N VAL A 792 -6.44 -5.33 40.38
CA VAL A 792 -7.57 -6.18 39.94
C VAL A 792 -8.46 -5.41 38.99
N PHE A 793 -8.70 -5.98 37.81
CA PHE A 793 -9.69 -5.52 36.85
C PHE A 793 -10.81 -6.56 36.77
N ASN A 794 -12.06 -6.13 36.96
CA ASN A 794 -13.23 -6.99 36.91
C ASN A 794 -14.28 -6.44 35.94
N ASN A 795 -15.32 -7.23 35.67
CA ASN A 795 -16.40 -6.88 34.74
C ASN A 795 -15.88 -6.49 33.33
N LEU A 796 -14.79 -7.12 32.90
CA LEU A 796 -14.22 -6.94 31.57
C LEU A 796 -15.14 -7.56 30.52
N ALA A 797 -15.12 -6.97 29.32
CA ALA A 797 -15.85 -7.45 28.15
C ALA A 797 -14.88 -7.70 26.99
N TRP A 798 -13.73 -8.30 27.28
CA TRP A 798 -12.68 -8.52 26.29
C TRP A 798 -12.81 -9.90 25.66
N ASN A 799 -13.24 -9.93 24.39
CA ASN A 799 -13.50 -11.17 23.67
C ASN A 799 -12.27 -11.64 22.89
N ILE A 800 -11.96 -12.94 23.03
CA ILE A 800 -10.95 -13.69 22.29
C ILE A 800 -11.70 -14.75 21.47
N PRO A 801 -11.75 -14.62 20.14
CA PRO A 801 -12.43 -15.60 19.30
C PRO A 801 -11.78 -16.99 19.37
N ALA A 802 -12.56 -18.03 19.11
CA ALA A 802 -12.13 -19.42 19.08
C ALA A 802 -10.94 -19.61 18.13
N GLY A 803 -9.90 -20.31 18.59
CA GLY A 803 -8.68 -20.57 17.85
C GLY A 803 -7.77 -19.36 17.61
N GLN A 804 -8.13 -18.18 18.14
CA GLN A 804 -7.34 -16.97 17.98
C GLN A 804 -6.52 -16.66 19.22
N THR A 805 -5.45 -15.90 19.00
CA THR A 805 -4.62 -15.31 20.05
C THR A 805 -4.74 -13.80 20.00
N LYS A 806 -4.93 -13.17 21.16
CA LYS A 806 -4.89 -11.72 21.31
C LYS A 806 -3.83 -11.28 22.30
N LYS A 807 -3.29 -10.07 22.12
CA LYS A 807 -2.33 -9.47 23.05
C LYS A 807 -3.02 -8.54 24.04
N LEU A 808 -2.91 -8.83 25.33
CA LEU A 808 -3.15 -7.87 26.41
C LEU A 808 -1.93 -6.97 26.55
N LEU A 809 -2.10 -5.66 26.38
CA LEU A 809 -1.06 -4.67 26.59
C LEU A 809 -1.31 -3.91 27.90
N VAL A 810 -0.38 -4.04 28.84
CA VAL A 810 -0.41 -3.31 30.11
C VAL A 810 0.31 -1.98 29.93
N LYS A 811 -0.45 -0.88 29.97
CA LYS A 811 0.08 0.48 29.91
C LYS A 811 0.13 1.09 31.30
N THR A 812 1.18 1.86 31.58
CA THR A 812 1.38 2.48 32.89
C THR A 812 1.70 3.96 32.78
N ASN A 813 1.29 4.72 33.78
CA ASN A 813 1.82 6.05 34.03
C ASN A 813 2.83 5.95 35.17
N LEU A 814 3.99 6.55 34.99
CA LEU A 814 4.98 6.66 36.05
C LEU A 814 4.59 7.78 37.02
N SER A 815 4.94 7.63 38.29
CA SER A 815 4.81 8.70 39.28
C SER A 815 5.89 9.77 39.06
N SER A 816 5.73 10.93 39.68
CA SER A 816 6.76 11.97 39.72
C SER A 816 7.76 11.80 40.88
N ASN A 817 7.64 10.71 41.64
CA ASN A 817 8.55 10.41 42.75
C ASN A 817 9.95 10.09 42.21
N ALA A 818 10.98 10.47 42.95
CA ALA A 818 12.34 10.08 42.59
C ALA A 818 12.54 8.57 42.85
N PRO A 819 13.26 7.86 41.97
CA PRO A 819 13.71 6.51 42.30
C PRO A 819 14.69 6.54 43.48
N SER A 820 14.88 5.41 44.17
CA SER A 820 15.99 5.26 45.10
C SER A 820 17.30 5.17 44.31
N GLY A 821 18.21 6.12 44.56
CA GLY A 821 19.46 6.21 43.82
C GLY A 821 19.29 6.62 42.35
N SER A 822 19.92 5.87 41.44
CA SER A 822 20.02 6.18 40.01
C SER A 822 18.83 5.64 39.21
N ASN A 823 18.41 4.41 39.50
CA ASN A 823 17.31 3.73 38.79
C ASN A 823 16.61 2.70 39.69
N ASP A 824 15.29 2.61 39.55
CA ASP A 824 14.48 1.52 40.07
C ASP A 824 13.89 0.68 38.93
N TYR A 825 13.48 -0.55 39.25
CA TYR A 825 12.89 -1.46 38.28
C TYR A 825 11.50 -1.89 38.72
N PHE A 826 10.58 -2.04 37.76
CA PHE A 826 9.34 -2.77 37.99
C PHE A 826 8.95 -3.66 36.82
N SER A 827 8.11 -4.66 37.09
CA SER A 827 7.47 -5.50 36.09
C SER A 827 6.05 -5.86 36.50
N PHE A 828 5.26 -6.36 35.56
CA PHE A 828 3.94 -6.94 35.81
C PHE A 828 3.90 -8.38 35.28
N ASP A 829 3.11 -9.22 35.95
CA ASP A 829 2.85 -10.61 35.53
C ASP A 829 1.47 -11.10 35.99
N ILE A 830 1.07 -12.29 35.54
CA ILE A 830 -0.07 -13.06 36.06
C ILE A 830 0.47 -14.18 36.96
N ASN A 831 0.36 -14.02 38.27
CA ASN A 831 1.03 -14.89 39.25
C ASN A 831 0.39 -16.29 39.37
N THR A 832 -0.93 -16.40 39.18
CA THR A 832 -1.66 -17.67 39.29
C THR A 832 -2.68 -17.85 38.17
N THR A 833 -3.05 -19.09 37.85
CA THR A 833 -4.08 -19.38 36.83
C THR A 833 -5.46 -18.83 37.19
N SER A 834 -5.75 -18.67 38.48
CA SER A 834 -7.00 -18.07 38.99
C SER A 834 -7.04 -16.54 38.88
N ASP A 835 -5.92 -15.88 38.59
CA ASP A 835 -5.88 -14.43 38.41
C ASP A 835 -6.50 -13.98 37.08
N VAL A 836 -6.79 -14.93 36.19
CA VAL A 836 -7.50 -14.70 34.93
C VAL A 836 -8.72 -15.62 34.88
N SER A 837 -9.89 -15.02 34.69
CA SER A 837 -11.14 -15.72 34.44
C SER A 837 -11.74 -15.26 33.12
N ALA A 838 -12.25 -16.23 32.37
CA ALA A 838 -13.09 -16.00 31.21
C ALA A 838 -14.37 -16.82 31.32
N VAL A 839 -15.35 -16.49 30.48
CA VAL A 839 -16.53 -17.30 30.26
C VAL A 839 -16.66 -17.65 28.79
N ASP A 840 -17.02 -18.88 28.50
CA ASP A 840 -17.38 -19.29 27.14
C ASP A 840 -18.81 -18.89 26.77
N ASN A 841 -19.23 -19.24 25.56
CA ASN A 841 -20.57 -18.94 25.04
C ASN A 841 -21.71 -19.57 25.87
N ASN A 842 -21.42 -20.56 26.71
CA ASN A 842 -22.38 -21.24 27.57
C ASN A 842 -22.33 -20.74 29.01
N SER A 843 -21.59 -19.64 29.26
CA SER A 843 -21.35 -19.07 30.58
C SER A 843 -20.60 -20.00 31.54
N ALA A 844 -19.88 -21.01 31.03
CA ALA A 844 -18.98 -21.81 31.85
C ALA A 844 -17.68 -21.04 32.10
N THR A 845 -17.16 -21.10 33.32
CA THR A 845 -15.91 -20.43 33.69
C THR A 845 -14.71 -21.18 33.12
N VAL A 846 -13.84 -20.45 32.43
CA VAL A 846 -12.57 -20.92 31.88
C VAL A 846 -11.45 -20.07 32.47
N ASN A 847 -10.65 -20.66 33.36
CA ASN A 847 -9.45 -20.00 33.89
C ASN A 847 -8.27 -20.17 32.91
N ALA A 848 -7.20 -19.40 33.11
CA ALA A 848 -5.96 -19.62 32.38
C ALA A 848 -5.38 -21.02 32.63
N GLY A 849 -4.80 -21.63 31.60
CA GLY A 849 -4.19 -22.95 31.64
C GLY A 849 -2.77 -22.95 32.23
N ASN A 850 -2.15 -21.78 32.35
CA ASN A 850 -0.82 -21.56 32.90
C ASN A 850 -0.71 -20.17 33.56
N SER A 851 0.33 -19.98 34.38
CA SER A 851 0.69 -18.71 35.04
C SER A 851 2.11 -18.28 34.69
N ASP A 852 2.52 -17.12 35.20
CA ASP A 852 3.84 -16.50 35.10
C ASP A 852 4.39 -16.34 33.68
N PRO A 853 3.61 -15.84 32.70
CA PRO A 853 4.13 -15.60 31.35
C PRO A 853 5.40 -14.73 31.35
N ASN A 854 5.54 -13.75 32.25
CA ASN A 854 6.74 -12.90 32.35
C ASN A 854 7.82 -13.40 33.34
N SER A 855 7.75 -14.66 33.78
CA SER A 855 8.74 -15.31 34.65
C SER A 855 8.85 -14.73 36.08
N ASN A 856 7.75 -14.26 36.65
CA ASN A 856 7.61 -13.93 38.08
C ASN A 856 8.75 -13.02 38.59
N THR A 857 9.47 -13.42 39.66
CA THR A 857 10.50 -12.62 40.34
C THR A 857 11.73 -12.32 39.48
N THR A 858 11.93 -12.96 38.33
CA THR A 858 13.08 -12.66 37.46
C THR A 858 12.73 -11.61 36.40
N GLY A 859 11.46 -11.57 35.95
CA GLY A 859 10.96 -10.59 34.98
C GLY A 859 11.73 -10.56 33.66
N THR A 860 11.26 -11.27 32.63
CA THR A 860 11.90 -11.22 31.30
C THR A 860 11.83 -9.82 30.69
N VAL A 861 10.65 -9.18 30.81
CA VAL A 861 10.41 -7.78 30.46
C VAL A 861 10.28 -6.96 31.74
N LYS A 862 11.15 -5.97 31.90
CA LYS A 862 11.16 -5.04 33.03
C LYS A 862 11.34 -3.59 32.57
N VAL A 863 10.65 -2.69 33.25
CA VAL A 863 10.78 -1.25 33.05
C VAL A 863 11.82 -0.70 34.00
N THR A 864 12.78 0.06 33.48
CA THR A 864 13.73 0.83 34.29
C THR A 864 13.19 2.25 34.43
N VAL A 865 13.10 2.76 35.66
CA VAL A 865 12.66 4.13 35.96
C VAL A 865 13.86 4.95 36.44
N SER A 866 14.27 5.94 35.66
CA SER A 866 15.34 6.87 36.00
C SER A 866 14.81 8.20 36.52
N SER A 867 15.64 8.94 37.25
CA SER A 867 15.28 10.25 37.80
C SER A 867 15.10 11.33 36.74
N ALA A 868 15.89 11.28 35.66
CA ALA A 868 15.88 12.19 34.52
C ALA A 868 16.56 11.55 33.30
N GLY A 869 16.42 12.18 32.14
CA GLY A 869 17.25 11.94 30.97
C GLY A 869 18.49 12.83 30.98
N THR A 870 19.29 12.75 29.92
CA THR A 870 20.54 13.50 29.81
C THR A 870 20.53 14.44 28.60
N LEU A 871 21.37 15.47 28.65
CA LEU A 871 21.64 16.40 27.57
C LEU A 871 23.14 16.50 27.29
N ALA A 872 23.51 16.50 26.02
CA ALA A 872 24.88 16.76 25.57
C ALA A 872 24.88 17.91 24.56
N VAL A 873 25.81 18.85 24.71
CA VAL A 873 26.00 19.98 23.78
C VAL A 873 27.34 19.79 23.06
N SER A 874 27.35 19.94 21.75
CA SER A 874 28.57 19.92 20.93
C SER A 874 28.48 20.95 19.82
N LEU A 875 29.58 21.21 19.10
CA LEU A 875 29.49 21.91 17.82
C LEU A 875 28.76 21.02 16.80
N ALA A 876 27.91 21.64 15.98
CA ALA A 876 27.27 20.95 14.86
C ALA A 876 28.32 20.67 13.76
N PRO A 877 28.17 19.59 12.97
CA PRO A 877 29.06 19.33 11.82
C PRO A 877 29.07 20.46 10.77
N SER A 878 28.03 21.29 10.75
CA SER A 878 27.89 22.47 9.90
C SER A 878 28.41 23.76 10.54
N ASN A 879 29.12 23.69 11.67
CA ASN A 879 29.75 24.86 12.30
C ASN A 879 30.66 25.58 11.29
N PRO A 880 30.60 26.92 11.20
CA PRO A 880 31.36 27.67 10.21
C PRO A 880 32.87 27.54 10.45
N ILE A 881 33.63 27.41 9.36
CA ILE A 881 35.10 27.55 9.35
C ILE A 881 35.48 29.03 9.36
N SER A 882 36.70 29.36 9.82
CA SER A 882 37.23 30.73 9.79
C SER A 882 37.09 31.38 8.41
N ALA A 883 36.63 32.62 8.40
CA ALA A 883 36.34 33.38 7.19
C ALA A 883 36.43 34.90 7.46
N PRO A 884 36.63 35.72 6.41
CA PRO A 884 36.58 37.16 6.52
C PRO A 884 35.12 37.63 6.57
N VAL A 885 34.87 38.66 7.37
CA VAL A 885 33.56 39.30 7.57
C VAL A 885 33.75 40.79 7.44
N TYR A 886 32.80 41.48 6.80
CA TYR A 886 32.90 42.93 6.59
C TYR A 886 32.02 43.72 7.56
N TRP A 887 32.38 44.97 7.82
CA TRP A 887 31.60 45.87 8.68
C TRP A 887 30.18 46.07 8.16
N GLY A 888 29.18 46.02 9.05
CA GLY A 888 27.77 46.10 8.68
C GLY A 888 27.18 44.83 8.05
N GLN A 889 27.96 43.74 7.91
CA GLN A 889 27.43 42.46 7.46
C GLN A 889 26.41 41.92 8.45
N ALA A 890 25.21 41.61 7.96
CA ALA A 890 24.15 40.98 8.74
C ALA A 890 24.24 39.45 8.69
N ASP A 891 23.73 38.80 9.73
CA ASP A 891 23.52 37.35 9.81
C ASP A 891 24.78 36.50 9.57
N THR A 892 25.94 37.04 9.94
CA THR A 892 27.21 36.32 9.90
C THR A 892 27.17 35.17 10.90
N GLU A 893 27.28 33.92 10.45
CA GLU A 893 27.30 32.74 11.33
C GLU A 893 28.67 32.60 12.02
N PHE A 894 28.68 32.57 13.35
CA PHE A 894 29.89 32.41 14.17
C PHE A 894 30.01 31.01 14.76
N THR A 895 28.90 30.48 15.28
CA THR A 895 28.86 29.16 15.92
C THR A 895 27.54 28.47 15.65
N ASN A 896 27.57 27.16 15.42
CA ASN A 896 26.39 26.33 15.33
C ASN A 896 26.47 25.20 16.36
N LEU A 897 25.53 25.18 17.29
CA LEU A 897 25.47 24.24 18.41
C LEU A 897 24.53 23.09 18.07
N ARG A 898 24.93 21.87 18.40
CA ARG A 898 24.06 20.68 18.39
C ARG A 898 23.81 20.23 19.81
N ILE A 899 22.53 20.17 20.18
CA ILE A 899 22.11 19.68 21.50
C ILE A 899 21.40 18.35 21.30
N ARG A 900 21.85 17.30 22.00
CA ARG A 900 21.31 15.93 21.97
C ARG A 900 20.67 15.59 23.31
N SER A 901 19.52 14.94 23.28
CA SER A 901 18.87 14.37 24.46
C SER A 901 18.92 12.84 24.46
N THR A 902 18.79 12.24 25.65
CA THR A 902 18.58 10.79 25.81
C THR A 902 17.54 10.55 26.91
N ASN A 903 16.65 9.58 26.71
CA ASN A 903 15.55 9.13 27.56
C ASN A 903 14.37 10.12 27.77
N GLU A 904 14.57 11.43 27.61
CA GLU A 904 13.48 12.44 27.64
C GLU A 904 13.74 13.64 26.72
N ALA A 905 12.68 14.40 26.43
CA ALA A 905 12.76 15.66 25.70
C ALA A 905 13.05 16.83 26.65
N PHE A 906 13.65 17.90 26.13
CA PHE A 906 14.03 19.06 26.93
C PHE A 906 13.58 20.38 26.33
N LEU A 907 13.22 21.32 27.20
CA LEU A 907 12.95 22.71 26.87
C LEU A 907 14.08 23.58 27.43
N ILE A 908 14.73 24.36 26.58
CA ILE A 908 15.79 25.28 27.00
C ILE A 908 15.13 26.56 27.54
N GLU A 909 15.48 26.95 28.76
CA GLU A 909 15.00 28.19 29.39
C GLU A 909 16.06 29.28 29.41
N ARG A 910 17.34 28.90 29.35
CA ARG A 910 18.45 29.83 29.29
C ARG A 910 19.63 29.28 28.50
N LEU A 911 20.20 30.12 27.64
CA LEU A 911 21.43 29.84 26.90
C LEU A 911 22.27 31.11 26.85
N ASN A 912 23.55 30.99 27.18
CA ASN A 912 24.50 32.10 27.12
C ASN A 912 25.54 31.87 26.03
N VAL A 913 25.91 32.95 25.36
CA VAL A 913 27.07 33.00 24.48
C VAL A 913 28.04 34.08 24.94
N PHE A 914 29.32 33.88 24.69
CA PHE A 914 30.38 34.79 25.14
C PHE A 914 31.55 34.77 24.17
N ASN A 915 32.60 35.53 24.45
CA ASN A 915 33.86 35.40 23.73
C ASN A 915 34.91 34.73 24.63
N LEU A 916 35.40 33.56 24.21
CA LEU A 916 36.36 32.74 24.95
C LEU A 916 37.78 32.94 24.41
N GLY A 917 38.55 33.80 25.08
CA GLY A 917 40.01 33.87 24.88
C GLY A 917 40.52 34.88 23.85
N ASP A 918 39.65 35.61 23.14
CA ASP A 918 40.07 36.73 22.29
C ASP A 918 40.12 38.07 23.05
N THR A 919 40.65 39.10 22.38
CA THR A 919 40.69 40.44 22.94
C THR A 919 39.27 40.98 23.09
N LYS A 920 38.80 41.17 24.33
CA LYS A 920 37.51 41.83 24.66
C LYS A 920 37.21 43.07 23.80
N ALA A 921 38.23 43.88 23.53
CA ALA A 921 38.08 45.11 22.75
C ALA A 921 37.60 44.83 21.31
N ASP A 922 38.02 43.73 20.71
CA ASP A 922 37.78 43.40 19.31
C ASP A 922 36.32 43.00 19.06
N VAL A 923 35.77 42.12 19.92
CA VAL A 923 34.36 41.71 19.83
C VAL A 923 33.41 42.88 20.14
N LEU A 924 33.69 43.68 21.17
CA LEU A 924 32.84 44.82 21.53
C LEU A 924 32.92 45.96 20.51
N ALA A 925 34.06 46.15 19.85
CA ALA A 925 34.19 47.11 18.77
C ALA A 925 33.44 46.67 17.52
N ASN A 926 33.30 45.37 17.25
CA ASN A 926 32.83 44.86 15.96
C ASN A 926 31.46 44.21 15.93
N VAL A 927 30.89 43.76 17.06
CA VAL A 927 29.56 43.15 17.09
C VAL A 927 28.51 44.13 17.61
N ASP A 928 27.42 44.31 16.86
CA ASP A 928 26.28 45.14 17.24
C ASP A 928 25.22 44.31 17.97
N GLN A 929 24.79 43.22 17.33
CA GLN A 929 23.78 42.31 17.84
C GLN A 929 24.17 40.87 17.58
N VAL A 930 23.82 39.99 18.52
CA VAL A 930 23.91 38.53 18.38
C VAL A 930 22.49 37.99 18.27
N LYS A 931 22.27 37.13 17.29
CA LYS A 931 20.99 36.49 16.99
C LYS A 931 21.12 34.97 17.07
N LEU A 932 20.29 34.35 17.88
CA LEU A 932 20.05 32.91 17.89
C LEU A 932 18.95 32.55 16.90
N THR A 933 19.10 31.43 16.20
CA THR A 933 18.02 30.78 15.43
C THR A 933 17.86 29.35 15.91
N TYR A 934 16.63 28.95 16.27
CA TYR A 934 16.31 27.65 16.86
C TYR A 934 14.87 27.23 16.54
N THR A 935 14.52 25.97 16.85
CA THR A 935 13.17 25.42 16.62
C THR A 935 12.44 25.19 17.94
N ASN A 936 11.16 25.58 18.01
CA ASN A 936 10.31 25.30 19.17
C ASN A 936 9.62 23.92 19.07
N LYS A 937 8.83 23.53 20.09
CA LYS A 937 8.14 22.23 20.11
C LYS A 937 7.17 22.02 18.95
N ALA A 938 6.58 23.09 18.42
CA ALA A 938 5.68 23.04 17.26
C ALA A 938 6.43 22.90 15.92
N GLY A 939 7.76 22.84 15.91
CA GLY A 939 8.57 22.75 14.70
C GLY A 939 8.79 24.10 14.00
N THR A 940 8.43 25.22 14.64
CA THR A 940 8.59 26.57 14.07
C THR A 940 9.99 27.11 14.33
N SER A 941 10.67 27.60 13.29
CA SER A 941 11.94 28.32 13.42
C SER A 941 11.72 29.72 13.97
N LEU A 942 12.35 30.03 15.09
CA LEU A 942 12.28 31.31 15.79
C LEU A 942 13.67 31.93 15.93
N THR A 943 13.69 33.23 16.18
CA THR A 943 14.92 33.98 16.44
C THR A 943 14.86 34.74 17.77
N SER A 944 16.02 34.96 18.37
CA SER A 944 16.15 35.79 19.57
C SER A 944 17.42 36.64 19.44
N VAL A 945 17.32 37.93 19.77
CA VAL A 945 18.38 38.91 19.56
C VAL A 945 18.81 39.49 20.90
N GLY A 946 20.11 39.67 21.09
CA GLY A 946 20.70 40.35 22.23
C GLY A 946 21.97 41.09 21.84
N SER A 947 22.53 41.86 22.76
CA SER A 947 23.79 42.59 22.56
C SER A 947 24.75 42.26 23.70
N PHE A 948 26.05 42.27 23.40
CA PHE A 948 27.08 42.02 24.41
C PHE A 948 27.02 43.05 25.54
N ASN A 949 27.17 42.56 26.78
CA ASN A 949 27.40 43.43 27.92
C ASN A 949 28.82 44.04 27.89
N GLN A 950 29.06 45.06 28.71
CA GLN A 950 30.37 45.75 28.79
C GLN A 950 31.33 45.15 29.84
N ASP A 951 31.03 43.94 30.33
CA ASP A 951 31.72 43.31 31.47
C ASP A 951 33.12 42.79 31.09
N THR A 952 33.93 42.34 32.05
CA THR A 952 35.28 41.79 31.85
C THR A 952 35.29 40.59 30.89
N ARG A 953 34.17 39.87 30.79
CA ARG A 953 33.93 38.81 29.82
C ARG A 953 32.63 39.11 29.06
N PRO A 954 32.69 39.73 27.86
CA PRO A 954 31.50 40.09 27.10
C PRO A 954 30.62 38.86 26.84
N SER A 955 29.37 38.92 27.28
CA SER A 955 28.40 37.85 27.08
C SER A 955 27.01 38.36 26.69
N VAL A 956 26.22 37.47 26.08
CA VAL A 956 24.80 37.66 25.80
C VAL A 956 24.05 36.49 26.41
N SER A 957 23.06 36.80 27.26
CA SER A 957 22.20 35.81 27.89
C SER A 957 20.82 35.81 27.25
N PHE A 958 20.39 34.65 26.76
CA PHE A 958 19.06 34.47 26.16
C PHE A 958 18.18 33.71 27.14
N GLY A 959 17.07 34.34 27.55
CA GLY A 959 16.03 33.72 28.37
C GLY A 959 14.81 33.37 27.53
N PHE A 960 14.22 32.20 27.76
CA PHE A 960 13.08 31.70 27.02
C PHE A 960 11.96 31.27 27.97
N THR A 961 10.71 31.58 27.61
CA THR A 961 9.53 31.26 28.42
C THR A 961 8.38 30.77 27.55
N GLY A 962 7.50 29.95 28.10
CA GLY A 962 6.30 29.46 27.40
C GLY A 962 6.60 28.51 26.24
N ASP A 963 5.75 28.49 25.23
CA ASP A 963 5.82 27.51 24.12
C ASP A 963 6.88 27.85 23.05
N ASN A 964 7.47 29.03 23.13
CA ASN A 964 8.52 29.50 22.21
C ASN A 964 9.94 29.12 22.67
N ARG A 965 10.08 28.27 23.69
CA ARG A 965 11.39 27.76 24.13
C ARG A 965 12.03 26.88 23.04
N PRO A 966 13.37 26.94 22.87
CA PRO A 966 14.07 25.93 22.07
C PRO A 966 13.75 24.53 22.59
N TYR A 967 13.41 23.61 21.68
CA TYR A 967 12.96 22.27 22.01
C TYR A 967 13.92 21.22 21.46
N ILE A 968 14.39 20.33 22.35
CA ILE A 968 15.22 19.18 22.01
C ILE A 968 14.34 17.93 22.12
N PRO A 969 13.97 17.27 21.01
CA PRO A 969 13.12 16.09 21.07
C PRO A 969 13.83 14.95 21.80
N LYS A 970 13.05 14.07 22.44
CA LYS A 970 13.54 12.85 23.12
C LYS A 970 14.35 11.98 22.14
N ASP A 971 15.49 11.46 22.62
CA ASP A 971 16.39 10.55 21.88
C ASP A 971 16.82 11.10 20.51
N SER A 972 16.96 12.42 20.41
CA SER A 972 17.24 13.13 19.17
C SER A 972 18.11 14.38 19.40
N SER A 973 18.37 15.14 18.34
CA SER A 973 19.12 16.40 18.39
C SER A 973 18.39 17.56 17.72
N ALA A 974 18.65 18.77 18.19
CA ALA A 974 18.33 20.00 17.49
C ALA A 974 19.55 20.94 17.44
N ASP A 975 19.62 21.76 16.38
CA ASP A 975 20.70 22.71 16.17
C ASP A 975 20.25 24.14 16.55
N ILE A 976 21.15 24.91 17.16
CA ILE A 976 20.97 26.33 17.49
C ILE A 976 22.10 27.12 16.82
N LYS A 977 21.73 28.01 15.90
CA LYS A 977 22.69 28.85 15.17
C LYS A 977 22.91 30.17 15.88
N VAL A 978 24.16 30.56 16.06
CA VAL A 978 24.61 31.85 16.59
C VAL A 978 25.14 32.69 15.43
N THR A 979 24.40 33.74 15.09
CA THR A 979 24.76 34.71 14.05
C THR A 979 24.95 36.10 14.65
N ALA A 980 25.71 36.99 13.99
CA ALA A 980 25.89 38.35 14.44
C ALA A 980 25.66 39.38 13.33
N LEU A 981 25.17 40.56 13.73
CA LEU A 981 25.22 41.78 12.96
C LEU A 981 26.52 42.53 13.32
N MET A 982 27.34 42.79 12.32
CA MET A 982 28.61 43.49 12.47
C MET A 982 28.38 45.01 12.54
N LYS A 983 29.14 45.72 13.37
CA LYS A 983 29.13 47.18 13.47
C LYS A 983 29.67 47.83 12.19
N THR A 984 29.20 49.04 11.93
CA THR A 984 29.64 49.90 10.83
C THR A 984 30.79 50.83 11.25
N LYS A 985 31.39 51.53 10.28
CA LYS A 985 32.40 52.58 10.55
C LYS A 985 31.88 53.66 11.50
N ALA A 986 30.63 54.11 11.31
CA ALA A 986 30.00 55.12 12.15
C ALA A 986 29.80 54.66 13.61
N GLN A 987 29.75 53.35 13.84
CA GLN A 987 29.64 52.73 15.17
C GLN A 987 31.01 52.42 15.81
N GLY A 988 32.13 52.79 15.16
CA GLY A 988 33.48 52.63 15.71
C GLY A 988 34.08 51.23 15.56
N ALA A 989 33.67 50.48 14.52
CA ALA A 989 34.24 49.16 14.21
C ALA A 989 35.76 49.21 13.96
N THR A 990 36.45 48.10 14.22
CA THR A 990 37.92 47.96 14.08
C THR A 990 38.25 46.89 13.05
N SER A 991 39.19 47.18 12.13
CA SER A 991 39.55 46.31 11.00
C SER A 991 40.78 45.47 11.38
N GLU A 992 40.96 44.34 10.71
CA GLU A 992 42.10 43.42 10.88
C GLU A 992 42.20 42.78 12.27
N VAL A 993 41.05 42.56 12.90
CA VAL A 993 40.93 41.82 14.15
C VAL A 993 40.16 40.53 13.93
N ASN A 994 40.33 39.56 14.82
CA ASN A 994 39.62 38.29 14.75
C ASN A 994 39.06 37.91 16.11
N PHE A 995 37.89 37.28 16.11
CA PHE A 995 37.23 36.82 17.33
C PHE A 995 36.20 35.73 17.03
N SER A 996 35.83 34.97 18.05
CA SER A 996 34.73 33.99 18.05
C SER A 996 33.53 34.47 18.88
N ILE A 997 32.39 33.81 18.70
CA ILE A 997 31.23 33.89 19.60
C ILE A 997 30.89 32.47 20.02
N ASP A 998 31.14 32.15 21.27
CA ASP A 998 31.24 30.81 21.82
C ASP A 998 30.07 30.50 22.75
N PHE A 999 29.79 29.22 22.96
CA PHE A 999 28.76 28.78 23.92
C PHE A 999 29.33 28.70 25.33
N SER A 1000 28.61 29.29 26.30
CA SER A 1000 28.95 29.27 27.72
C SER A 1000 28.14 28.18 28.42
N GLY A 1001 28.81 27.10 28.81
CA GLY A 1001 28.19 25.93 29.44
C GLY A 1001 28.58 25.72 30.89
N VAL A 1002 29.67 26.35 31.35
CA VAL A 1002 30.33 25.96 32.60
C VAL A 1002 29.61 26.48 33.84
N ASN A 1003 29.05 27.68 33.92
CA ASN A 1003 28.41 28.10 35.19
C ASN A 1003 26.91 27.72 35.27
N ALA A 1004 26.42 27.43 36.49
CA ALA A 1004 25.02 27.05 36.74
C ALA A 1004 24.00 28.12 36.30
N ASP A 1005 24.41 29.37 36.17
CA ASP A 1005 23.62 30.50 35.66
C ASP A 1005 23.76 30.75 34.16
N GLU A 1006 24.54 29.96 33.42
CA GLU A 1006 24.83 30.17 31.99
C GLU A 1006 24.00 29.30 31.05
N PHE A 1007 23.65 28.09 31.47
CA PHE A 1007 22.75 27.19 30.74
C PHE A 1007 21.66 26.66 31.67
N ARG A 1008 20.44 26.52 31.15
CA ARG A 1008 19.33 25.89 31.87
C ARG A 1008 18.33 25.24 30.92
N ALA A 1009 18.08 23.95 31.12
CA ALA A 1009 17.08 23.16 30.43
C ALA A 1009 16.20 22.42 31.44
N VAL A 1010 14.95 22.15 31.06
CA VAL A 1010 14.00 21.38 31.88
C VAL A 1010 13.53 20.16 31.10
N GLY A 1011 13.66 18.99 31.71
CA GLY A 1011 13.11 17.75 31.18
C GLY A 1011 11.58 17.80 31.17
N GLU A 1012 10.98 17.51 30.02
CA GLU A 1012 9.53 17.62 29.85
C GLU A 1012 8.75 16.59 30.67
N GLY A 1013 9.30 15.39 30.83
CA GLY A 1013 8.68 14.31 31.61
C GLY A 1013 9.05 14.40 33.09
N SER A 1014 10.34 14.47 33.38
CA SER A 1014 10.85 14.40 34.76
C SER A 1014 10.68 15.69 35.56
N GLY A 1015 10.54 16.83 34.88
CA GLY A 1015 10.63 18.16 35.49
C GLY A 1015 12.03 18.51 35.99
N THR A 1016 13.02 17.66 35.73
CA THR A 1016 14.39 17.85 36.23
C THR A 1016 15.06 18.98 35.48
N VAL A 1017 15.73 19.85 36.25
CA VAL A 1017 16.50 20.97 35.69
C VAL A 1017 17.94 20.49 35.45
N ILE A 1018 18.39 20.60 34.21
CA ILE A 1018 19.81 20.49 33.86
C ILE A 1018 20.36 21.90 33.69
N ALA A 1019 21.41 22.23 34.44
CA ALA A 1019 22.09 23.53 34.37
C ALA A 1019 23.59 23.35 34.08
N GLY A 1020 24.27 24.46 33.79
CA GLY A 1020 25.73 24.46 33.58
C GLY A 1020 26.53 23.95 34.78
N ASP A 1021 27.73 23.44 34.52
CA ASP A 1021 28.48 22.54 35.42
C ASP A 1021 29.15 23.19 36.67
N THR A 1022 28.84 22.70 37.87
CA THR A 1022 29.73 22.93 39.04
C THR A 1022 30.47 21.69 39.53
N SER A 1023 30.25 20.52 38.91
CA SER A 1023 30.98 19.26 39.14
C SER A 1023 30.44 18.08 38.30
N GLY A 1024 30.99 17.85 37.10
CA GLY A 1024 30.95 16.55 36.39
C GLY A 1024 29.88 16.38 35.27
N SER A 1025 29.43 17.45 34.62
CA SER A 1025 28.43 17.42 33.53
C SER A 1025 29.05 17.27 32.12
N THR A 1026 28.25 16.89 31.12
CA THR A 1026 28.58 16.86 29.67
C THR A 1026 28.35 18.20 28.95
N ILE A 1027 28.19 19.30 29.70
CA ILE A 1027 27.90 20.63 29.17
C ILE A 1027 29.06 21.55 29.54
N ASP A 1028 30.03 21.64 28.64
CA ASP A 1028 31.22 22.48 28.75
C ASP A 1028 31.10 23.71 27.84
N ASP A 1029 32.02 24.66 28.02
CA ASP A 1029 32.22 25.76 27.07
C ASP A 1029 32.65 25.20 25.70
N LEU A 1030 32.11 25.76 24.62
CA LEU A 1030 32.44 25.35 23.25
C LEU A 1030 32.86 26.55 22.43
N SER A 1031 34.12 26.55 22.01
CA SER A 1031 34.68 27.57 21.12
C SER A 1031 34.33 27.30 19.66
N GLY A 1032 33.76 28.31 18.99
CA GLY A 1032 33.68 28.38 17.55
C GLY A 1032 35.04 28.69 16.90
N ASN A 1033 35.04 28.91 15.59
CA ASN A 1033 36.24 29.36 14.88
C ASN A 1033 36.28 30.89 14.82
N ASN A 1034 37.47 31.48 14.88
CA ASN A 1034 37.63 32.93 14.77
C ASN A 1034 37.23 33.42 13.38
N MET A 1035 36.41 34.47 13.34
CA MET A 1035 36.06 35.22 12.13
C MET A 1035 36.88 36.50 12.07
N TYR A 1036 37.34 36.88 10.87
CA TYR A 1036 38.25 38.01 10.68
C TYR A 1036 37.48 39.24 10.19
N ALA A 1037 37.38 40.26 11.04
CA ALA A 1037 36.65 41.49 10.75
C ALA A 1037 37.50 42.47 9.95
N TYR A 1038 36.99 42.91 8.80
CA TYR A 1038 37.56 43.94 7.94
C TYR A 1038 36.54 45.05 7.67
N ARG A 1039 36.99 46.27 7.33
CA ARG A 1039 36.05 47.27 6.80
C ARG A 1039 35.48 46.83 5.47
N ALA A 1040 36.35 46.38 4.57
CA ALA A 1040 36.02 45.71 3.34
C ALA A 1040 37.16 44.76 2.97
N PHE A 1041 36.88 43.70 2.21
CA PHE A 1041 37.91 42.76 1.79
C PHE A 1041 37.69 42.28 0.34
N PRO A 1042 38.76 41.95 -0.40
CA PRO A 1042 38.64 41.47 -1.77
C PRO A 1042 38.25 40.00 -1.80
N LYS A 1043 37.14 39.67 -2.47
CA LYS A 1043 36.84 38.31 -2.93
C LYS A 1043 37.36 38.17 -4.36
N VAL A 1044 38.36 37.32 -4.56
CA VAL A 1044 38.95 37.10 -5.89
C VAL A 1044 38.26 35.92 -6.57
N GLU A 1045 38.06 35.97 -7.88
CA GLU A 1045 37.45 34.90 -8.65
C GLU A 1045 38.24 34.74 -9.95
N GLN A 1046 38.88 33.59 -10.15
CA GLN A 1046 39.59 33.32 -11.39
C GLN A 1046 38.61 33.19 -12.57
N ILE A 1047 38.95 33.80 -13.70
CA ILE A 1047 38.25 33.64 -14.97
C ILE A 1047 39.12 32.77 -15.88
N SER A 1048 38.55 31.70 -16.41
CA SER A 1048 39.27 30.74 -17.24
C SER A 1048 39.86 31.39 -18.50
N LEU A 1049 41.10 31.01 -18.83
CA LEU A 1049 41.80 31.34 -20.07
C LEU A 1049 42.23 30.05 -20.76
N SER A 1050 42.39 30.08 -22.08
CA SER A 1050 42.94 28.96 -22.85
C SER A 1050 44.45 28.83 -22.64
N SER A 1051 44.95 27.59 -22.58
CA SER A 1051 46.38 27.32 -22.67
C SER A 1051 46.94 27.65 -24.06
N GLY A 1052 48.26 27.72 -24.19
CA GLY A 1052 48.93 27.99 -25.45
C GLY A 1052 50.43 27.78 -25.38
N THR A 1053 51.15 28.22 -26.40
CA THR A 1053 52.62 28.22 -26.41
C THR A 1053 53.15 29.52 -25.80
N PRO A 1054 54.24 29.48 -25.00
CA PRO A 1054 54.85 30.67 -24.40
C PRO A 1054 55.66 31.46 -25.45
N ILE A 1055 54.99 31.96 -26.49
CA ILE A 1055 55.60 32.72 -27.60
C ILE A 1055 54.83 34.01 -27.83
N GLY A 1056 55.56 35.13 -27.92
CA GLY A 1056 55.00 36.45 -28.10
C GLY A 1056 54.22 36.93 -26.87
N THR A 1057 53.33 37.89 -27.07
CA THR A 1057 52.51 38.46 -25.99
C THR A 1057 51.24 37.62 -25.76
N LYS A 1058 50.99 37.19 -24.52
CA LYS A 1058 49.84 36.35 -24.13
C LYS A 1058 49.25 36.76 -22.79
N ASP A 1059 47.93 36.67 -22.67
CA ASP A 1059 47.24 36.71 -21.38
C ASP A 1059 47.47 35.38 -20.64
N VAL A 1060 48.07 35.45 -19.45
CA VAL A 1060 48.46 34.27 -18.66
C VAL A 1060 47.61 34.04 -17.41
N LEU A 1061 46.85 35.05 -16.97
CA LEU A 1061 45.87 34.93 -15.90
C LEU A 1061 44.78 36.00 -16.06
N LYS A 1062 43.52 35.63 -15.85
CA LYS A 1062 42.40 36.58 -15.80
C LYS A 1062 41.59 36.33 -14.54
N PHE A 1063 41.20 37.39 -13.84
CA PHE A 1063 40.48 37.27 -12.57
C PHE A 1063 39.64 38.50 -12.28
N LYS A 1064 38.66 38.34 -11.40
CA LYS A 1064 37.75 39.38 -10.96
C LYS A 1064 37.95 39.59 -9.46
N ILE A 1065 38.10 40.84 -9.05
CA ILE A 1065 38.04 41.21 -7.63
C ILE A 1065 36.66 41.82 -7.37
N THR A 1066 35.92 41.25 -6.43
CA THR A 1066 34.70 41.82 -5.88
C THR A 1066 34.98 42.33 -4.48
N VAL A 1067 34.64 43.58 -4.17
CA VAL A 1067 34.83 44.14 -2.83
C VAL A 1067 33.66 43.75 -1.96
N MET A 1068 33.92 42.91 -0.96
CA MET A 1068 32.95 42.54 0.07
C MET A 1068 32.94 43.64 1.14
N GLY A 1069 31.91 44.49 1.12
CA GLY A 1069 31.79 45.66 1.97
C GLY A 1069 30.52 46.44 1.67
N LEU A 1070 30.15 47.37 2.54
CA LEU A 1070 29.04 48.31 2.31
C LEU A 1070 29.38 49.30 1.18
N SER A 1071 28.36 49.97 0.62
CA SER A 1071 28.53 50.90 -0.50
C SER A 1071 29.37 52.15 -0.17
N ASP A 1072 29.61 52.44 1.12
CA ASP A 1072 30.48 53.53 1.59
C ASP A 1072 31.92 53.07 1.88
N SER A 1073 32.21 51.79 1.66
CA SER A 1073 33.55 51.21 1.71
C SER A 1073 34.15 51.14 0.30
N LYS A 1074 35.48 51.05 0.24
CA LYS A 1074 36.22 50.89 -1.01
C LYS A 1074 37.51 50.12 -0.76
N ILE A 1075 38.02 49.52 -1.81
CA ILE A 1075 39.39 49.01 -1.87
C ILE A 1075 40.14 49.84 -2.91
N LEU A 1076 41.31 50.35 -2.52
CA LEU A 1076 42.19 51.15 -3.36
C LEU A 1076 43.54 50.44 -3.54
N PHE A 1077 43.99 50.38 -4.78
CA PHE A 1077 45.36 50.06 -5.16
C PHE A 1077 46.00 51.29 -5.83
N ASP A 1078 47.05 51.85 -5.23
CA ASP A 1078 47.66 53.15 -5.57
C ASP A 1078 49.15 53.20 -5.13
N ASP A 1079 49.95 54.14 -5.66
CA ASP A 1079 51.34 54.42 -5.29
C ASP A 1079 51.40 55.54 -4.22
N PRO A 1080 52.01 55.33 -3.03
CA PRO A 1080 53.34 54.74 -2.82
C PRO A 1080 53.37 53.25 -2.40
N ALA A 1081 54.08 52.40 -3.16
CA ALA A 1081 54.70 51.06 -2.92
C ALA A 1081 54.12 50.02 -1.91
N SER A 1082 53.02 50.31 -1.22
CA SER A 1082 52.56 49.58 -0.03
C SER A 1082 51.36 48.66 -0.34
N VAL A 1083 50.73 48.81 -1.50
CA VAL A 1083 49.60 47.98 -1.93
C VAL A 1083 49.93 47.26 -3.23
N GLY A 1084 49.54 46.00 -3.33
CA GLY A 1084 49.93 45.19 -4.46
C GLY A 1084 49.35 43.80 -4.52
N LEU A 1085 49.53 43.21 -5.69
CA LEU A 1085 49.15 41.84 -6.00
C LEU A 1085 50.40 41.02 -6.25
N LYS A 1086 50.62 40.00 -5.42
CA LYS A 1086 51.76 39.10 -5.53
C LYS A 1086 51.34 37.79 -6.20
N PHE A 1087 52.17 37.35 -7.11
CA PHE A 1087 52.06 36.13 -7.88
C PHE A 1087 53.40 35.40 -7.88
N GLU A 1088 53.36 34.15 -8.32
CA GLU A 1088 54.50 33.30 -8.58
C GLU A 1088 54.42 32.78 -10.01
N ALA A 1089 55.50 32.93 -10.76
CA ALA A 1089 55.70 32.22 -12.01
C ALA A 1089 56.38 30.87 -11.74
N VAL A 1090 55.76 29.79 -12.23
CA VAL A 1090 56.31 28.45 -12.30
C VAL A 1090 56.65 28.18 -13.76
N ALA A 1091 57.93 27.98 -14.08
CA ALA A 1091 58.38 27.88 -15.47
C ALA A 1091 59.59 26.95 -15.66
N SER A 1092 59.78 26.45 -16.89
CA SER A 1092 61.00 25.78 -17.35
C SER A 1092 61.54 26.40 -18.64
N GLY A 1093 62.86 26.35 -18.80
CA GLY A 1093 63.60 27.08 -19.84
C GLY A 1093 63.76 28.55 -19.47
N GLY A 1094 64.94 28.94 -18.95
CA GLY A 1094 65.22 30.31 -18.53
C GLY A 1094 65.78 31.20 -19.64
N THR A 1095 65.71 32.51 -19.41
CA THR A 1095 66.39 33.53 -20.21
C THR A 1095 67.23 34.42 -19.28
N ASP A 1096 68.42 34.86 -19.70
CA ASP A 1096 69.22 35.87 -18.97
C ASP A 1096 68.60 37.30 -19.06
N ALA A 1097 67.41 37.44 -19.66
CA ALA A 1097 66.68 38.68 -19.85
C ALA A 1097 65.34 38.70 -19.09
N ASP A 1098 64.97 39.88 -18.62
CA ASP A 1098 63.75 40.10 -17.86
C ASP A 1098 62.51 39.96 -18.76
N LEU A 1099 61.47 39.24 -18.29
CA LEU A 1099 60.16 39.21 -18.94
C LEU A 1099 59.39 40.48 -18.60
N VAL A 1100 58.74 41.07 -19.59
CA VAL A 1100 57.80 42.19 -19.37
C VAL A 1100 56.41 41.61 -19.08
N ILE A 1101 55.87 41.97 -17.92
CA ILE A 1101 54.61 41.46 -17.40
C ILE A 1101 53.71 42.64 -17.05
N ASN A 1102 52.54 42.71 -17.67
CA ASN A 1102 51.61 43.84 -17.57
C ASN A 1102 50.29 43.39 -16.94
N LEU A 1103 49.78 44.18 -16.01
CA LEU A 1103 48.45 44.04 -15.42
C LEU A 1103 47.51 45.07 -16.07
N TYR A 1104 46.42 44.62 -16.67
CA TYR A 1104 45.43 45.49 -17.30
C TYR A 1104 44.05 45.36 -16.66
N ASP A 1105 43.23 46.39 -16.83
CA ASP A 1105 41.78 46.27 -16.86
C ASP A 1105 41.39 45.38 -18.05
N ALA A 1106 40.67 44.29 -17.78
CA ALA A 1106 40.25 43.38 -18.84
C ALA A 1106 39.09 43.94 -19.70
N ASP A 1107 38.34 44.91 -19.18
CA ASP A 1107 37.15 45.47 -19.84
C ASP A 1107 37.49 46.76 -20.58
N SER A 1108 38.24 47.68 -19.95
CA SER A 1108 38.64 48.95 -20.58
C SER A 1108 39.95 48.90 -21.36
N GLY A 1109 40.80 47.90 -21.10
CA GLY A 1109 42.14 47.78 -21.71
C GLY A 1109 43.19 48.74 -21.13
N ALA A 1110 42.87 49.50 -20.08
CA ALA A 1110 43.81 50.37 -19.39
C ALA A 1110 44.95 49.56 -18.73
N LEU A 1111 46.19 50.03 -18.86
CA LEU A 1111 47.35 49.46 -18.18
C LEU A 1111 47.37 49.96 -16.73
N TYR A 1112 47.42 49.04 -15.78
CA TYR A 1112 47.38 49.34 -14.34
C TYR A 1112 48.71 49.17 -13.64
N ALA A 1113 49.54 48.22 -14.07
CA ALA A 1113 50.90 48.08 -13.56
C ALA A 1113 51.75 47.31 -14.58
N SER A 1114 53.04 47.58 -14.61
CA SER A 1114 54.02 46.85 -15.40
C SER A 1114 55.17 46.40 -14.51
N GLN A 1115 55.67 45.18 -14.74
CA GLN A 1115 56.84 44.66 -14.05
C GLN A 1115 57.80 43.99 -15.01
N GLN A 1116 59.10 44.12 -14.71
CA GLN A 1116 60.18 43.39 -15.35
C GLN A 1116 60.82 42.47 -14.33
N THR A 1117 60.83 41.17 -14.60
CA THR A 1117 61.37 40.19 -13.66
C THR A 1117 62.04 39.04 -14.41
N GLN A 1118 63.19 38.62 -13.89
CA GLN A 1118 63.85 37.41 -14.36
C GLN A 1118 63.09 36.18 -13.88
N VAL A 1119 62.62 35.39 -14.84
CA VAL A 1119 62.05 34.08 -14.60
C VAL A 1119 63.09 33.05 -15.05
N ASN A 1120 64.10 32.81 -14.20
CA ASN A 1120 65.23 31.93 -14.49
C ASN A 1120 64.93 30.48 -14.10
N SER A 1121 65.21 29.51 -14.97
CA SER A 1121 65.34 28.11 -14.59
C SER A 1121 66.61 27.49 -15.19
N VAL A 1122 67.48 26.95 -14.33
CA VAL A 1122 68.37 25.84 -14.69
C VAL A 1122 68.03 24.69 -13.75
N GLN A 1123 66.91 24.00 -13.98
CA GLN A 1123 66.67 22.60 -13.57
C GLN A 1123 65.27 22.12 -13.99
N ASP A 1124 65.18 20.85 -14.43
CA ASP A 1124 63.96 20.12 -14.82
C ASP A 1124 62.97 19.86 -13.64
N SER A 1125 62.94 20.72 -12.60
CA SER A 1125 62.10 20.55 -11.41
C SER A 1125 61.11 21.72 -11.27
N PRO A 1126 59.80 21.46 -11.10
CA PRO A 1126 58.74 22.47 -10.96
C PRO A 1126 58.72 23.21 -9.61
N THR A 1127 59.87 23.31 -8.93
CA THR A 1127 59.97 23.76 -7.53
C THR A 1127 60.60 25.14 -7.33
N VAL A 1128 61.16 25.76 -8.38
CA VAL A 1128 61.76 27.11 -8.28
C VAL A 1128 60.80 28.15 -8.86
N ASN A 1129 60.28 29.02 -7.99
CA ASN A 1129 59.27 30.04 -8.33
C ASN A 1129 59.90 31.44 -8.40
N ALA A 1130 59.60 32.21 -9.44
CA ALA A 1130 59.93 33.63 -9.49
C ALA A 1130 58.74 34.45 -8.95
N SER A 1131 58.99 35.35 -7.99
CA SER A 1131 57.92 36.19 -7.44
C SER A 1131 57.68 37.41 -8.33
N ILE A 1132 56.43 37.64 -8.70
CA ILE A 1132 55.97 38.78 -9.49
C ILE A 1132 55.04 39.59 -8.60
N SER A 1133 55.41 40.80 -8.23
CA SER A 1133 54.61 41.66 -7.35
C SER A 1133 54.27 42.96 -8.06
N PHE A 1134 53.00 43.25 -8.30
CA PHE A 1134 52.57 44.54 -8.80
C PHE A 1134 52.39 45.50 -7.62
N THR A 1135 53.41 46.29 -7.31
CA THR A 1135 53.39 47.29 -6.22
C THR A 1135 53.44 48.73 -6.72
N ASP A 1136 53.87 48.92 -7.97
CA ASP A 1136 54.01 50.22 -8.61
C ASP A 1136 52.88 50.35 -9.63
N TRP A 1137 51.85 51.14 -9.29
CA TRP A 1137 50.64 51.29 -10.09
C TRP A 1137 50.77 52.47 -11.05
N GLU A 1138 50.50 52.25 -12.34
CA GLU A 1138 50.48 53.30 -13.36
C GLU A 1138 49.19 54.14 -13.32
N GLN A 1139 48.13 53.58 -12.73
CA GLN A 1139 46.86 54.23 -12.51
C GLN A 1139 46.21 53.66 -11.25
N ASP A 1140 45.64 54.54 -10.41
CA ASP A 1140 44.90 54.17 -9.22
C ASP A 1140 43.69 53.29 -9.57
N VAL A 1141 43.55 52.19 -8.85
CA VAL A 1141 42.41 51.28 -8.99
C VAL A 1141 41.56 51.32 -7.74
N GLU A 1142 40.46 52.05 -7.82
CA GLU A 1142 39.42 52.08 -6.79
C GLU A 1142 38.25 51.15 -7.17
N ILE A 1143 37.81 50.32 -6.22
CA ILE A 1143 36.61 49.48 -6.34
C ILE A 1143 35.73 49.71 -5.09
N THR A 1144 34.51 50.19 -5.28
CA THR A 1144 33.55 50.42 -4.18
C THR A 1144 32.97 49.10 -3.66
N GLY A 1145 32.59 49.05 -2.37
CA GLY A 1145 31.93 47.89 -1.77
C GLY A 1145 30.67 47.45 -2.52
N GLY A 1146 30.57 46.14 -2.75
CA GLY A 1146 29.53 45.50 -3.55
C GLY A 1146 29.79 45.54 -5.07
N GLN A 1147 30.81 46.27 -5.55
CA GLN A 1147 31.20 46.30 -6.95
C GLN A 1147 32.37 45.35 -7.24
N SER A 1148 32.61 45.13 -8.54
CA SER A 1148 33.69 44.26 -9.01
C SER A 1148 34.49 44.90 -10.13
N LYS A 1149 35.75 44.47 -10.29
CA LYS A 1149 36.59 44.83 -11.43
C LYS A 1149 37.35 43.62 -11.95
N THR A 1150 37.50 43.54 -13.27
CA THR A 1150 38.16 42.42 -13.94
C THR A 1150 39.57 42.80 -14.37
N PHE A 1151 40.54 41.97 -14.02
CA PHE A 1151 41.95 42.12 -14.30
C PHE A 1151 42.42 41.01 -15.26
N ARG A 1152 43.36 41.35 -16.15
CA ARG A 1152 44.13 40.36 -16.93
C ARG A 1152 45.62 40.64 -16.78
N VAL A 1153 46.41 39.58 -16.63
CA VAL A 1153 47.87 39.62 -16.62
C VAL A 1153 48.37 39.13 -17.97
N GLU A 1154 49.19 39.94 -18.62
CA GLU A 1154 49.78 39.70 -19.93
C GLU A 1154 51.29 39.56 -19.78
N VAL A 1155 51.90 38.56 -20.44
CA VAL A 1155 53.34 38.34 -20.45
C VAL A 1155 53.85 38.42 -21.89
N ALA A 1156 54.91 39.19 -22.10
CA ALA A 1156 55.67 39.17 -23.34
C ALA A 1156 56.76 38.09 -23.25
N PHE A 1157 56.47 36.89 -23.76
CA PHE A 1157 57.39 35.76 -23.69
C PHE A 1157 58.62 35.98 -24.57
N GLN A 1158 59.79 35.74 -23.99
CA GLN A 1158 61.08 35.71 -24.68
C GLN A 1158 61.81 34.40 -24.34
N ASN A 1159 62.52 33.82 -25.32
CA ASN A 1159 63.47 32.70 -25.15
C ASN A 1159 62.97 31.36 -24.50
N PHE A 1160 61.68 31.05 -24.51
CA PHE A 1160 61.16 29.69 -24.26
C PHE A 1160 61.27 28.84 -25.55
N LEU A 1161 62.47 28.30 -25.81
CA LEU A 1161 62.83 27.71 -27.12
C LEU A 1161 63.07 26.19 -27.08
N GLN A 1162 63.13 25.57 -25.91
CA GLN A 1162 63.33 24.12 -25.79
C GLN A 1162 61.97 23.40 -25.79
N THR A 1163 61.95 22.15 -26.25
CA THR A 1163 60.75 21.30 -26.22
C THR A 1163 60.38 20.98 -24.77
N ASN A 1164 59.10 21.15 -24.40
CA ASN A 1164 58.56 21.04 -23.04
C ASN A 1164 58.91 22.19 -22.07
N ASP A 1165 59.41 23.32 -22.57
CA ASP A 1165 59.44 24.57 -21.80
C ASP A 1165 58.01 24.97 -21.43
N TYR A 1166 57.77 25.28 -20.15
CA TYR A 1166 56.44 25.67 -19.68
C TYR A 1166 56.44 26.96 -18.86
N PHE A 1167 55.27 27.58 -18.73
CA PHE A 1167 55.02 28.73 -17.87
C PHE A 1167 53.60 28.66 -17.28
N GLN A 1168 53.47 28.93 -15.99
CA GLN A 1168 52.20 29.10 -15.29
C GLN A 1168 52.32 30.24 -14.26
N LEU A 1169 51.33 31.14 -14.24
CA LEU A 1169 51.22 32.16 -13.21
C LEU A 1169 50.25 31.69 -12.11
N VAL A 1170 50.67 31.80 -10.85
CA VAL A 1170 49.93 31.33 -9.68
C VAL A 1170 49.84 32.44 -8.63
N MET A 1171 48.67 32.68 -8.04
CA MET A 1171 48.55 33.45 -6.79
C MET A 1171 48.37 32.44 -5.66
N ARG A 1172 49.29 32.41 -4.69
CA ARG A 1172 49.27 31.43 -3.57
C ARG A 1172 48.22 31.82 -2.53
N ASP A 1173 47.81 30.83 -1.71
CA ASP A 1173 47.07 31.10 -0.47
C ASP A 1173 48.05 31.31 0.68
N GLU A 1174 48.65 32.49 0.73
CA GLU A 1174 49.61 32.88 1.76
C GLU A 1174 49.27 34.29 2.27
N ALA A 1175 49.84 34.67 3.42
CA ALA A 1175 49.70 36.02 3.93
C ALA A 1175 50.36 37.05 2.99
N SER A 1176 49.78 38.25 2.91
CA SER A 1176 50.31 39.36 2.11
C SER A 1176 50.45 39.10 0.60
N GLN A 1177 49.63 38.20 0.04
CA GLN A 1177 49.49 37.99 -1.40
C GLN A 1177 48.65 39.09 -2.05
N ILE A 1178 47.72 39.67 -1.29
CA ILE A 1178 46.91 40.83 -1.66
C ILE A 1178 47.08 41.86 -0.56
N THR A 1179 47.66 43.00 -0.90
CA THR A 1179 47.77 44.16 -0.02
C THR A 1179 47.02 45.34 -0.62
N TYR A 1180 46.19 46.00 0.17
CA TYR A 1180 45.24 47.00 -0.32
C TYR A 1180 44.90 48.03 0.76
N VAL A 1181 44.31 49.16 0.39
CA VAL A 1181 43.78 50.13 1.36
C VAL A 1181 42.26 50.03 1.41
N ASP A 1182 41.69 49.91 2.62
CA ASP A 1182 40.24 49.90 2.85
C ASP A 1182 39.70 51.19 3.51
N GLY A 1183 40.60 52.11 3.92
CA GLY A 1183 40.28 53.36 4.60
C GLY A 1183 39.71 53.20 6.03
N ALA A 1184 39.98 52.07 6.69
CA ALA A 1184 39.55 51.83 8.07
C ALA A 1184 40.26 52.73 9.10
N ARG A 1185 41.51 53.15 8.84
CA ARG A 1185 42.38 53.87 9.79
C ARG A 1185 42.52 55.36 9.41
N SER A 1186 42.91 56.20 10.36
CA SER A 1186 43.12 57.64 10.14
C SER A 1186 44.42 57.91 9.37
N GLY A 1187 44.31 58.55 8.19
CA GLY A 1187 45.37 58.68 7.19
C GLY A 1187 45.09 57.70 6.04
N GLU A 1188 44.71 58.21 4.87
CA GLU A 1188 44.05 57.43 3.81
C GLU A 1188 44.93 56.41 3.07
N ASP A 1189 46.17 56.15 3.51
CA ASP A 1189 47.15 55.34 2.78
C ASP A 1189 47.67 54.12 3.58
N GLN A 1190 46.95 53.64 4.61
CA GLN A 1190 47.41 52.49 5.41
C GLN A 1190 47.05 51.13 4.77
N MET A 1191 48.08 50.29 4.59
CA MET A 1191 47.99 48.94 4.03
C MET A 1191 47.25 47.95 4.95
N VAL A 1192 46.33 47.21 4.35
CA VAL A 1192 45.68 45.98 4.86
C VAL A 1192 46.21 44.79 4.06
N THR A 1193 46.43 43.65 4.71
CA THR A 1193 46.89 42.43 4.06
C THR A 1193 45.92 41.27 4.23
N ASN A 1194 45.86 40.36 3.25
CA ASN A 1194 45.11 39.13 3.40
C ASN A 1194 45.80 38.17 4.38
N VAL A 1195 45.01 37.35 5.06
CA VAL A 1195 45.48 36.26 5.93
C VAL A 1195 45.36 34.93 5.16
N ALA A 1196 46.38 34.08 5.28
CA ALA A 1196 46.40 32.75 4.67
C ALA A 1196 45.18 31.92 5.11
N SER A 1197 44.56 31.18 4.19
CA SER A 1197 43.44 30.27 4.41
C SER A 1197 42.12 30.89 4.90
N ILE A 1198 42.08 32.22 5.01
CA ILE A 1198 40.86 32.98 5.33
C ILE A 1198 40.13 33.38 4.04
N PHE A 1199 40.88 33.86 3.06
CA PHE A 1199 40.36 34.30 1.77
C PHE A 1199 40.15 33.08 0.85
N LYS A 1200 38.97 32.44 0.96
CA LYS A 1200 38.60 31.16 0.31
C LYS A 1200 38.71 31.12 -1.23
N SER A 1201 39.14 32.21 -1.86
CA SER A 1201 39.37 32.36 -3.30
C SER A 1201 40.79 32.02 -3.77
N LEU A 1202 41.72 31.74 -2.85
CA LEU A 1202 43.12 31.39 -3.15
C LEU A 1202 43.38 29.91 -2.83
N PRO A 1203 44.34 29.25 -3.50
CA PRO A 1203 45.19 29.77 -4.58
C PRO A 1203 44.45 29.86 -5.93
N MET A 1204 44.96 30.69 -6.84
CA MET A 1204 44.50 30.76 -8.23
C MET A 1204 45.62 30.32 -9.17
N ASN A 1205 45.29 29.48 -10.14
CA ASN A 1205 46.26 28.87 -11.04
C ASN A 1205 45.91 29.19 -12.49
N GLY A 1206 46.71 30.01 -13.16
CA GLY A 1206 46.57 30.27 -14.60
C GLY A 1206 46.73 29.00 -15.44
N PRO A 1207 46.33 29.01 -16.72
CA PRO A 1207 46.61 27.89 -17.61
C PRO A 1207 48.12 27.68 -17.78
N ILE A 1208 48.52 26.42 -18.00
CA ILE A 1208 49.92 26.07 -18.28
C ILE A 1208 50.18 26.31 -19.77
N PHE A 1209 51.15 27.17 -20.07
CA PHE A 1209 51.68 27.37 -21.42
C PHE A 1209 52.83 26.40 -21.63
N VAL A 1210 52.89 25.69 -22.76
CA VAL A 1210 53.94 24.68 -23.04
C VAL A 1210 54.40 24.80 -24.49
N THR A 1211 55.71 24.74 -24.74
CA THR A 1211 56.26 24.61 -26.09
C THR A 1211 56.02 23.19 -26.63
N PRO A 1212 55.51 23.05 -27.87
CA PRO A 1212 55.21 21.74 -28.44
C PRO A 1212 56.43 20.84 -28.64
#